data_AF-A0A1Z3U6C8-F1
#
_entry.id   AF-A0A1Z3U6C8-F1
#
_cell.length_a   1.000
_cell.length_b   1.000
_cell.length_c   1.000
_cell.angle_alpha   90.00
_cell.angle_beta   90.00
_cell.angle_gamma   90.00
#
_symmetry.space_group_name_H-M   'P 1'
#
loop_
_entity.id
_entity.type
_entity.pdbx_description
1 polymer ?
#
loop_
_entity_poly.entity_id
_entity_poly.type
_entity_poly.pdbx_seq_one_letter_code
_entity_poly.pdbx_strand_id
1 'polypeptide(L)'
;MSSPINAVVSLDRRQDVAVIVIDSPPVNALSQPVREGVVLALEQALGDPNVRAVVLHCAGRTFCAGADISEFGGELAAPDLNQVLAMMEAASVPIVAALHGTALGGGLELALACHYRIARRGAKVGLPEVNLGLLPGAGGTQRTPRLVGVATAIELIAGGAPVDADRAVEMGLIDRVVEDGDLLEAAIDYARTLVREGAPLRRARDLPVDLSPQEAEAAAQDYRARNPKLFNGFKAPGHILLAIKASADRPFDDGLERERELFNALMASDESAAQRHIFFAERAVSKIPGLAADVRPLDVQKAAVIGAGTMGTGITIALLSAGIAVTLVDRSAEALDKAVARIDRTYKDLVKKGRLTDQKAQTCLDALTPSSDLKAVGQADLIIEAVFERLDLKQAIFKEIDAIARPGAVLASNTSFLDLDAIASVVSRPQDVVGLHFFAPANIMRLLEVVRGAKTSDTVLVTAMALGRRLKKVAVLSGGCDGFIANRVMARRGEAADRLILEGAWPWDVDRVLEVYGFPMGSFAMMDLVGLDVIGWDREGSAGRTVQEILCEAGHWGQKRGAGYYQYGPQGQVEPSKAAVEAIETIRARVSAPQRHRSDAELLNELLDPVVNESARLLDEGIALRASDIDMALVAGYGWPVYHGGPMFWGDTVGLQGVVDRLNASEIGPVTGEPTRRAARGPDEPAVAHGLMLRCRDRMAIRIDLHDGLTQQKVDPFFRPEGVRPDQKTIERLVARQIVLRQRRPLIGRVGLGAHDRDGPVIAALSQGYGDGRAGMAAAHDQNVIMVHGLQRLCWASSKTARVPVTKSRAGSTRWRRARFRNSGSPIRRRDSRVSPTRAMASRLIRSALITRPWATYVVPGRR
;
A
#
# COMPACT_ATOMS: atom_id res chain seq x y z
N MET A 1 -24.04 32.99 22.05
CA MET A 1 -22.61 33.36 22.13
C MET A 1 -21.88 32.05 22.27
N SER A 2 -20.97 31.73 21.36
CA SER A 2 -20.22 30.48 21.47
C SER A 2 -19.36 30.51 22.73
N SER A 3 -19.58 29.53 23.61
CA SER A 3 -18.76 29.30 24.79
C SER A 3 -17.71 28.24 24.44
N PRO A 4 -16.41 28.49 24.64
CA PRO A 4 -15.43 27.44 24.53
C PRO A 4 -15.71 26.38 25.60
N ILE A 5 -15.66 25.11 25.21
CA ILE A 5 -15.69 23.96 26.14
C ILE A 5 -14.25 23.55 26.43
N ASN A 6 -13.42 23.45 25.39
CA ASN A 6 -11.97 23.36 25.50
C ASN A 6 -11.30 24.05 24.28
N ALA A 7 -10.03 23.74 24.00
CA ALA A 7 -9.27 24.35 22.92
C ALA A 7 -9.74 23.99 21.49
N VAL A 8 -10.53 22.90 21.32
CA VAL A 8 -10.94 22.36 20.01
C VAL A 8 -12.43 22.04 19.90
N VAL A 9 -13.20 22.25 20.97
CA VAL A 9 -14.67 22.14 20.97
C VAL A 9 -15.30 23.34 21.64
N SER A 10 -16.38 23.86 21.04
CA SER A 10 -17.20 24.93 21.59
C SER A 10 -18.69 24.58 21.53
N LEU A 11 -19.47 25.22 22.39
CA LEU A 11 -20.92 25.07 22.49
C LEU A 11 -21.58 26.44 22.31
N ASP A 12 -22.38 26.61 21.27
CA ASP A 12 -23.19 27.82 21.05
C ASP A 12 -24.68 27.52 21.22
N ARG A 13 -25.44 28.55 21.62
CA ARG A 13 -26.88 28.45 21.86
C ARG A 13 -27.63 29.21 20.77
N ARG A 14 -28.54 28.50 20.09
CA ARG A 14 -29.42 29.03 19.04
C ARG A 14 -30.88 28.88 19.48
N GLN A 15 -31.26 29.71 20.46
CA GLN A 15 -32.55 29.65 21.16
C GLN A 15 -32.77 28.28 21.83
N ASP A 16 -33.60 27.43 21.24
CA ASP A 16 -33.96 26.09 21.70
C ASP A 16 -32.95 25.01 21.26
N VAL A 17 -32.16 25.26 20.22
CA VAL A 17 -31.11 24.35 19.74
C VAL A 17 -29.75 24.63 20.40
N ALA A 18 -29.02 23.58 20.75
CA ALA A 18 -27.62 23.63 21.15
C ALA A 18 -26.73 23.22 19.97
N VAL A 19 -25.62 23.92 19.72
CA VAL A 19 -24.71 23.65 18.61
C VAL A 19 -23.33 23.30 19.16
N ILE A 20 -22.92 22.05 19.01
CA ILE A 20 -21.56 21.59 19.32
C ILE A 20 -20.71 21.78 18.06
N VAL A 21 -19.65 22.57 18.15
CA VAL A 21 -18.72 22.83 17.05
C VAL A 21 -17.35 22.28 17.39
N ILE A 22 -16.88 21.31 16.61
CA ILE A 22 -15.51 20.79 16.64
C ILE A 22 -14.64 21.62 15.69
N ASP A 23 -13.53 22.16 16.17
CA ASP A 23 -12.49 22.82 15.37
C ASP A 23 -11.10 22.30 15.77
N SER A 24 -10.70 21.18 15.16
CA SER A 24 -9.42 20.52 15.37
C SER A 24 -8.71 20.35 14.01
N PRO A 25 -8.17 21.45 13.43
CA PRO A 25 -7.54 21.42 12.12
C PRO A 25 -6.33 20.46 12.07
N PRO A 26 -6.02 19.86 10.90
CA PRO A 26 -6.54 20.20 9.58
C PRO A 26 -7.70 19.31 9.08
N VAL A 27 -8.18 18.36 9.88
CA VAL A 27 -9.17 17.33 9.44
C VAL A 27 -10.17 16.89 10.52
N ASN A 28 -10.21 17.56 11.67
CA ASN A 28 -11.08 17.21 12.80
C ASN A 28 -10.94 15.73 13.20
N ALA A 29 -9.69 15.26 13.34
CA ALA A 29 -9.41 13.91 13.80
C ALA A 29 -9.93 13.73 15.25
N LEU A 30 -10.50 12.56 15.54
CA LEU A 30 -11.12 12.27 16.84
C LEU A 30 -10.07 11.93 17.91
N SER A 31 -9.17 12.86 18.17
CA SER A 31 -8.19 12.81 19.26
C SER A 31 -8.88 12.96 20.63
N GLN A 32 -8.20 12.59 21.72
CA GLN A 32 -8.76 12.67 23.07
C GLN A 32 -9.38 14.05 23.40
N PRO A 33 -8.77 15.21 23.09
CA PRO A 33 -9.37 16.51 23.38
C PRO A 33 -10.68 16.78 22.63
N VAL A 34 -10.84 16.21 21.42
CA VAL A 34 -12.12 16.27 20.69
C VAL A 34 -13.16 15.38 21.36
N ARG A 35 -12.80 14.14 21.75
CA ARG A 35 -13.72 13.21 22.42
C ARG A 35 -14.21 13.76 23.77
N GLU A 36 -13.29 14.25 24.60
CA GLU A 36 -13.60 14.90 25.87
C GLU A 36 -14.44 16.17 25.69
N GLY A 37 -14.07 17.04 24.74
CA GLY A 37 -14.83 18.26 24.45
C GLY A 37 -16.26 17.99 24.00
N VAL A 38 -16.49 16.94 23.20
CA VAL A 38 -17.84 16.54 22.78
C VAL A 38 -18.65 16.00 23.97
N VAL A 39 -18.06 15.20 24.87
CA VAL A 39 -18.74 14.72 26.08
C VAL A 39 -19.15 15.88 26.97
N LEU A 40 -18.23 16.79 27.33
CA LEU A 40 -18.52 17.95 28.17
C LEU A 40 -19.58 18.88 27.53
N ALA A 41 -19.54 19.06 26.21
CA ALA A 41 -20.54 19.83 25.48
C ALA A 41 -21.94 19.15 25.51
N LEU A 42 -22.00 17.82 25.43
CA LEU A 42 -23.24 17.05 25.57
C LEU A 42 -23.76 17.08 27.01
N GLU A 43 -22.91 16.99 28.03
CA GLU A 43 -23.31 17.09 29.44
C GLU A 43 -23.98 18.44 29.71
N GLN A 44 -23.35 19.53 29.25
CA GLN A 44 -23.90 20.88 29.39
C GLN A 44 -25.18 21.08 28.57
N ALA A 45 -25.26 20.54 27.35
CA ALA A 45 -26.45 20.66 26.51
C ALA A 45 -27.64 19.84 27.04
N LEU A 46 -27.42 18.61 27.49
CA LEU A 46 -28.48 17.74 28.02
C LEU A 46 -28.91 18.13 29.44
N GLY A 47 -28.07 18.88 30.17
CA GLY A 47 -28.40 19.46 31.47
C GLY A 47 -29.26 20.75 31.42
N ASP A 48 -29.33 21.44 30.28
CA ASP A 48 -30.20 22.63 30.11
C ASP A 48 -31.62 22.19 29.69
N PRO A 49 -32.66 22.34 30.54
CA PRO A 49 -34.03 21.94 30.21
C PRO A 49 -34.66 22.76 29.07
N ASN A 50 -34.03 23.86 28.65
CA ASN A 50 -34.44 24.63 27.48
C ASN A 50 -33.88 24.05 26.17
N VAL A 51 -32.96 23.07 26.21
CA VAL A 51 -32.43 22.42 25.00
C VAL A 51 -33.48 21.44 24.49
N ARG A 52 -33.90 21.64 23.24
CA ARG A 52 -34.89 20.79 22.56
C ARG A 52 -34.28 19.89 21.49
N ALA A 53 -33.10 20.25 20.98
CA ALA A 53 -32.30 19.44 20.07
C ALA A 53 -30.83 19.90 20.09
N VAL A 54 -29.93 19.03 19.63
CA VAL A 54 -28.50 19.30 19.47
C VAL A 54 -28.12 19.18 17.98
N VAL A 55 -27.30 20.10 17.49
CA VAL A 55 -26.61 19.99 16.19
C VAL A 55 -25.13 19.76 16.45
N LEU A 56 -24.56 18.73 15.82
CA LEU A 56 -23.13 18.45 15.82
C LEU A 56 -22.54 18.92 14.49
N HIS A 57 -21.65 19.90 14.56
CA HIS A 57 -21.02 20.56 13.41
C HIS A 57 -19.50 20.60 13.56
N CYS A 58 -18.80 20.84 12.46
CA CYS A 58 -17.34 20.95 12.40
C CYS A 58 -16.94 22.21 11.64
N ALA A 59 -15.94 22.93 12.14
CA ALA A 59 -15.32 24.05 11.44
C ALA A 59 -14.33 23.56 10.36
N GLY A 60 -13.88 24.51 9.53
CA GLY A 60 -12.87 24.26 8.50
C GLY A 60 -13.40 23.44 7.30
N ARG A 61 -12.48 22.72 6.63
CA ARG A 61 -12.72 22.14 5.30
C ARG A 61 -13.54 20.85 5.27
N THR A 62 -13.86 20.26 6.43
CA THR A 62 -14.41 18.91 6.52
C THR A 62 -15.07 18.66 7.88
N PHE A 63 -15.98 17.68 7.96
CA PHE A 63 -16.36 17.00 9.21
C PHE A 63 -15.16 16.16 9.72
N CYS A 64 -15.37 15.24 10.65
CA CYS A 64 -14.31 14.38 11.17
C CYS A 64 -13.83 13.35 10.12
N ALA A 65 -12.55 13.37 9.77
CA ALA A 65 -11.97 12.46 8.76
C ALA A 65 -11.46 11.10 9.31
N GLY A 66 -11.79 10.77 10.57
CA GLY A 66 -11.43 9.52 11.22
C GLY A 66 -10.95 9.69 12.67
N ALA A 67 -10.52 8.58 13.27
CA ALA A 67 -9.76 8.61 14.52
C ALA A 67 -8.37 9.25 14.32
N ASP A 68 -7.76 9.73 15.40
CA ASP A 68 -6.35 10.10 15.34
C ASP A 68 -5.49 8.83 15.32
N ILE A 69 -4.92 8.53 14.15
CA ILE A 69 -4.12 7.32 13.92
C ILE A 69 -2.79 7.39 14.70
N SER A 70 -2.38 8.56 15.19
CA SER A 70 -1.22 8.66 16.10
C SER A 70 -1.50 8.11 17.50
N GLU A 71 -2.77 7.95 17.90
CA GLU A 71 -3.16 7.27 19.15
C GLU A 71 -3.21 5.73 19.01
N PHE A 72 -3.01 5.18 17.80
CA PHE A 72 -3.13 3.73 17.56
C PHE A 72 -1.92 2.96 18.11
N GLY A 73 -2.20 1.89 18.87
CA GLY A 73 -1.19 1.02 19.47
C GLY A 73 -0.72 1.43 20.87
N GLY A 74 -1.21 2.55 21.41
CA GLY A 74 -1.07 2.92 22.82
C GLY A 74 -2.32 2.58 23.65
N GLU A 75 -2.26 2.84 24.95
CA GLU A 75 -3.47 2.90 25.79
C GLU A 75 -4.28 4.15 25.41
N LEU A 76 -5.54 3.96 25.00
CA LEU A 76 -6.43 5.06 24.64
C LEU A 76 -6.85 5.83 25.88
N ALA A 77 -6.51 7.12 25.93
CA ALA A 77 -6.95 8.01 26.98
C ALA A 77 -8.47 8.25 26.90
N ALA A 78 -9.13 8.22 28.05
CA ALA A 78 -10.56 8.41 28.20
C ALA A 78 -10.99 9.88 27.89
N PRO A 79 -12.24 10.10 27.43
CA PRO A 79 -13.21 9.09 27.04
C PRO A 79 -12.81 8.41 25.72
N ASP A 80 -13.08 7.10 25.59
CA ASP A 80 -12.95 6.41 24.30
C ASP A 80 -14.13 6.76 23.38
N LEU A 81 -14.02 6.47 22.07
CA LEU A 81 -15.06 6.87 21.11
C LEU A 81 -16.41 6.20 21.41
N ASN A 82 -16.46 4.91 21.78
CA ASN A 82 -17.71 4.23 22.09
C ASN A 82 -18.44 4.86 23.28
N GLN A 83 -17.71 5.35 24.29
CA GLN A 83 -18.30 6.08 25.41
C GLN A 83 -19.01 7.36 24.92
N VAL A 84 -18.39 8.12 24.02
CA VAL A 84 -19.03 9.29 23.37
C VAL A 84 -20.28 8.87 22.58
N LEU A 85 -20.18 7.80 21.78
CA LEU A 85 -21.30 7.34 20.94
C LEU A 85 -22.49 6.86 21.78
N ALA A 86 -22.24 6.11 22.86
CA ALA A 86 -23.28 5.63 23.76
C ALA A 86 -24.03 6.78 24.44
N MET A 87 -23.31 7.85 24.84
CA MET A 87 -23.91 9.06 25.38
C MET A 87 -24.79 9.79 24.35
N MET A 88 -24.34 9.88 23.10
CA MET A 88 -25.10 10.49 22.00
C MET A 88 -26.37 9.72 21.68
N GLU A 89 -26.30 8.38 21.62
CA GLU A 89 -27.47 7.53 21.42
C GLU A 89 -28.45 7.62 22.60
N ALA A 90 -27.94 7.70 23.83
CA ALA A 90 -28.77 7.77 25.04
C ALA A 90 -29.49 9.12 25.22
N ALA A 91 -29.12 10.17 24.48
CA ALA A 91 -29.68 11.51 24.61
C ALA A 91 -31.22 11.54 24.51
N SER A 92 -31.84 12.39 25.34
CA SER A 92 -33.30 12.58 25.44
C SER A 92 -33.89 13.51 24.38
N VAL A 93 -33.06 14.09 23.53
CA VAL A 93 -33.42 15.06 22.47
C VAL A 93 -32.78 14.67 21.14
N PRO A 94 -33.35 15.08 19.98
CA PRO A 94 -32.76 14.79 18.68
C PRO A 94 -31.32 15.35 18.58
N ILE A 95 -30.42 14.55 18.01
CA ILE A 95 -29.06 14.98 17.65
C ILE A 95 -28.94 14.89 16.13
N VAL A 96 -28.57 16.01 15.49
CA VAL A 96 -28.41 16.14 14.03
C VAL A 96 -26.94 16.35 13.69
N ALA A 97 -26.33 15.43 12.94
CA ALA A 97 -24.99 15.62 12.40
C ALA A 97 -25.03 16.46 11.11
N ALA A 98 -24.26 17.54 11.05
CA ALA A 98 -24.13 18.45 9.92
C ALA A 98 -22.83 18.19 9.15
N LEU A 99 -22.92 17.43 8.06
CA LEU A 99 -21.77 16.82 7.36
C LEU A 99 -21.32 17.64 6.12
N HIS A 100 -20.05 18.02 6.06
CA HIS A 100 -19.41 18.62 4.88
C HIS A 100 -18.02 18.03 4.64
N GLY A 101 -17.51 18.19 3.41
CA GLY A 101 -16.18 17.67 3.04
C GLY A 101 -16.13 16.15 3.11
N THR A 102 -15.56 15.60 4.19
CA THR A 102 -15.46 14.15 4.42
C THR A 102 -15.83 13.76 5.85
N ALA A 103 -16.77 12.82 6.02
CA ALA A 103 -17.00 12.14 7.29
C ALA A 103 -16.60 10.67 7.11
N LEU A 104 -15.41 10.29 7.58
CA LEU A 104 -14.80 9.00 7.27
C LEU A 104 -14.44 8.24 8.55
N GLY A 105 -14.58 6.91 8.48
CA GLY A 105 -14.22 6.01 9.58
C GLY A 105 -14.94 6.37 10.88
N GLY A 106 -14.18 6.50 11.97
CA GLY A 106 -14.69 7.01 13.25
C GLY A 106 -15.51 8.32 13.16
N GLY A 107 -15.24 9.19 12.17
CA GLY A 107 -16.04 10.39 11.93
C GLY A 107 -17.42 10.11 11.32
N LEU A 108 -17.56 9.04 10.53
CA LEU A 108 -18.87 8.51 10.16
C LEU A 108 -19.49 7.76 11.35
N GLU A 109 -18.74 6.97 12.13
CA GLU A 109 -19.27 6.29 13.33
C GLU A 109 -19.90 7.29 14.33
N LEU A 110 -19.28 8.47 14.50
CA LEU A 110 -19.82 9.61 15.25
C LEU A 110 -21.16 10.12 14.67
N ALA A 111 -21.25 10.25 13.34
CA ALA A 111 -22.48 10.65 12.67
C ALA A 111 -23.56 9.54 12.71
N LEU A 112 -23.20 8.26 12.76
CA LEU A 112 -24.12 7.12 12.89
C LEU A 112 -24.74 7.01 14.28
N ALA A 113 -24.05 7.46 15.33
CA ALA A 113 -24.59 7.55 16.69
C ALA A 113 -25.59 8.73 16.88
N CYS A 114 -25.60 9.71 15.98
CA CYS A 114 -26.62 10.76 15.97
C CYS A 114 -27.99 10.18 15.58
N HIS A 115 -29.08 10.83 15.97
CA HIS A 115 -30.42 10.43 15.58
C HIS A 115 -30.67 10.68 14.07
N TYR A 116 -30.14 11.80 13.55
CA TYR A 116 -30.31 12.25 12.17
C TYR A 116 -29.01 12.81 11.57
N ARG A 117 -28.91 12.80 10.23
CA ARG A 117 -27.75 13.24 9.45
C ARG A 117 -28.19 14.09 8.26
N ILE A 118 -27.65 15.30 8.15
CA ILE A 118 -27.83 16.20 7.02
C ILE A 118 -26.46 16.55 6.42
N ALA A 119 -26.34 16.56 5.09
CA ALA A 119 -25.05 16.75 4.42
C ALA A 119 -25.10 17.82 3.34
N ARG A 120 -24.01 18.56 3.14
CA ARG A 120 -23.85 19.43 1.97
C ARG A 120 -23.57 18.59 0.72
N ARG A 121 -24.14 18.94 -0.44
CA ARG A 121 -23.83 18.29 -1.72
C ARG A 121 -22.31 18.26 -1.97
N GLY A 122 -21.83 17.12 -2.47
CA GLY A 122 -20.40 16.87 -2.69
C GLY A 122 -19.60 16.46 -1.45
N ALA A 123 -20.21 16.45 -0.26
CA ALA A 123 -19.62 15.75 0.90
C ALA A 123 -19.50 14.25 0.61
N LYS A 124 -18.52 13.59 1.25
CA LYS A 124 -18.28 12.15 1.12
C LYS A 124 -18.30 11.44 2.46
N VAL A 125 -18.88 10.25 2.48
CA VAL A 125 -18.98 9.42 3.68
C VAL A 125 -18.53 7.99 3.40
N GLY A 126 -18.00 7.30 4.41
CA GLY A 126 -17.59 5.89 4.27
C GLY A 126 -16.73 5.40 5.43
N LEU A 127 -16.43 4.10 5.41
CA LEU A 127 -15.68 3.39 6.44
C LEU A 127 -14.43 2.75 5.81
N PRO A 128 -13.33 3.53 5.61
CA PRO A 128 -12.17 3.13 4.81
C PRO A 128 -11.11 2.35 5.60
N GLU A 129 -11.38 1.90 6.83
CA GLU A 129 -10.45 1.20 7.74
C GLU A 129 -9.75 -0.01 7.10
N VAL A 130 -10.41 -0.67 6.14
CA VAL A 130 -9.84 -1.78 5.37
C VAL A 130 -8.53 -1.42 4.67
N ASN A 131 -8.35 -0.14 4.27
CA ASN A 131 -7.13 0.36 3.64
C ASN A 131 -5.95 0.52 4.63
N LEU A 132 -6.19 0.33 5.93
CA LEU A 132 -5.19 0.25 7.00
C LEU A 132 -4.99 -1.19 7.51
N GLY A 133 -5.60 -2.18 6.85
CA GLY A 133 -5.69 -3.55 7.36
C GLY A 133 -6.54 -3.66 8.63
N LEU A 134 -7.49 -2.74 8.84
CA LEU A 134 -8.37 -2.67 10.02
C LEU A 134 -9.85 -2.81 9.62
N LEU A 135 -10.72 -2.72 10.62
CA LEU A 135 -12.17 -2.60 10.47
C LEU A 135 -12.69 -1.44 11.32
N PRO A 136 -13.91 -0.91 11.08
CA PRO A 136 -14.53 0.12 11.93
C PRO A 136 -14.64 -0.38 13.37
N GLY A 137 -14.16 0.42 14.33
CA GLY A 137 -13.91 -0.04 15.70
C GLY A 137 -14.71 0.71 16.77
N ALA A 138 -15.76 1.44 16.38
CA ALA A 138 -16.70 2.09 17.28
C ALA A 138 -18.17 1.85 16.85
N GLY A 139 -18.50 0.62 16.49
CA GLY A 139 -19.84 0.17 16.11
C GLY A 139 -20.22 0.45 14.66
N GLY A 140 -19.29 0.86 13.80
CA GLY A 140 -19.52 1.04 12.37
C GLY A 140 -19.99 -0.24 11.68
N THR A 141 -19.50 -1.43 12.09
CA THR A 141 -19.98 -2.70 11.52
C THR A 141 -21.32 -3.13 12.10
N GLN A 142 -21.80 -2.50 13.18
CA GLN A 142 -23.07 -2.81 13.84
C GLN A 142 -24.21 -1.85 13.47
N ARG A 143 -23.92 -0.55 13.33
CA ARG A 143 -24.90 0.49 12.96
C ARG A 143 -25.16 0.54 11.46
N THR A 144 -24.15 0.33 10.62
CA THR A 144 -24.30 0.43 9.16
C THR A 144 -25.28 -0.62 8.59
N PRO A 145 -25.20 -1.92 8.92
CA PRO A 145 -26.16 -2.92 8.41
C PRO A 145 -27.62 -2.63 8.80
N ARG A 146 -27.83 -2.05 9.99
CA ARG A 146 -29.15 -1.65 10.51
C ARG A 146 -29.75 -0.41 9.83
N LEU A 147 -28.95 0.36 9.08
CA LEU A 147 -29.37 1.55 8.35
C LEU A 147 -29.50 1.31 6.84
N VAL A 148 -28.57 0.57 6.23
CA VAL A 148 -28.47 0.41 4.77
C VAL A 148 -28.66 -1.02 4.26
N GLY A 149 -28.90 -1.98 5.18
CA GLY A 149 -28.94 -3.41 4.91
C GLY A 149 -27.56 -4.08 4.87
N VAL A 150 -27.49 -5.37 5.22
CA VAL A 150 -26.24 -6.15 5.33
C VAL A 150 -25.44 -6.14 4.02
N ALA A 151 -26.10 -6.36 2.89
CA ALA A 151 -25.41 -6.42 1.60
C ALA A 151 -24.73 -5.08 1.24
N THR A 152 -25.42 -3.95 1.42
CA THR A 152 -24.87 -2.61 1.19
C THR A 152 -23.75 -2.29 2.17
N ALA A 153 -23.88 -2.69 3.44
CA ALA A 153 -22.85 -2.50 4.45
C ALA A 153 -21.57 -3.30 4.13
N ILE A 154 -21.69 -4.52 3.60
CA ILE A 154 -20.54 -5.30 3.13
C ILE A 154 -19.81 -4.56 1.99
N GLU A 155 -20.54 -4.12 0.95
CA GLU A 155 -19.94 -3.39 -0.18
C GLU A 155 -19.25 -2.09 0.28
N LEU A 156 -19.85 -1.32 1.20
CA LEU A 156 -19.30 -0.07 1.73
C LEU A 156 -18.06 -0.27 2.59
N ILE A 157 -18.10 -1.22 3.54
CA ILE A 157 -17.04 -1.38 4.55
C ILE A 157 -15.89 -2.26 4.03
N ALA A 158 -16.19 -3.41 3.42
CA ALA A 158 -15.15 -4.29 2.88
C ALA A 158 -14.52 -3.75 1.59
N GLY A 159 -15.26 -2.92 0.83
CA GLY A 159 -14.73 -2.17 -0.31
C GLY A 159 -13.97 -0.89 0.08
N GLY A 160 -14.28 -0.30 1.25
CA GLY A 160 -13.58 0.87 1.81
C GLY A 160 -13.65 2.15 0.98
N ALA A 161 -14.50 2.20 -0.05
CA ALA A 161 -14.61 3.32 -0.98
C ALA A 161 -15.67 4.34 -0.49
N PRO A 162 -15.32 5.61 -0.28
CA PRO A 162 -16.30 6.62 0.12
C PRO A 162 -17.33 6.91 -0.97
N VAL A 163 -18.59 7.02 -0.56
CA VAL A 163 -19.72 7.44 -1.40
C VAL A 163 -19.99 8.94 -1.22
N ASP A 164 -20.59 9.57 -2.23
CA ASP A 164 -21.05 10.96 -2.12
C ASP A 164 -22.38 11.08 -1.35
N ALA A 165 -22.71 12.31 -0.95
CA ALA A 165 -23.89 12.63 -0.15
C ALA A 165 -25.20 12.23 -0.83
N ASP A 166 -25.33 12.41 -2.15
CA ASP A 166 -26.53 12.05 -2.90
C ASP A 166 -26.73 10.52 -2.86
N ARG A 167 -25.70 9.73 -3.18
CA ARG A 167 -25.74 8.26 -3.08
C ARG A 167 -25.89 7.74 -1.64
N ALA A 168 -25.39 8.49 -0.65
CA ALA A 168 -25.56 8.16 0.76
C ALA A 168 -27.01 8.36 1.27
N VAL A 169 -27.75 9.32 0.70
CA VAL A 169 -29.21 9.43 0.93
C VAL A 169 -29.97 8.30 0.26
N GLU A 170 -29.64 7.95 -1.00
CA GLU A 170 -30.31 6.84 -1.71
C GLU A 170 -30.24 5.49 -0.96
N MET A 171 -29.20 5.25 -0.17
CA MET A 171 -29.04 4.03 0.61
C MET A 171 -29.52 4.13 2.07
N GLY A 172 -29.99 5.29 2.53
CA GLY A 172 -30.45 5.50 3.91
C GLY A 172 -29.35 5.80 4.94
N LEU A 173 -28.11 6.07 4.51
CA LEU A 173 -26.99 6.42 5.40
C LEU A 173 -27.06 7.87 5.88
N ILE A 174 -27.66 8.76 5.09
CA ILE A 174 -27.90 10.18 5.36
C ILE A 174 -29.39 10.47 5.13
N ASP A 175 -29.99 11.40 5.88
CA ASP A 175 -31.42 11.71 5.75
C ASP A 175 -31.72 12.77 4.69
N ARG A 176 -30.82 13.73 4.49
CA ARG A 176 -31.04 14.87 3.59
C ARG A 176 -29.73 15.45 3.03
N VAL A 177 -29.76 15.85 1.76
CA VAL A 177 -28.74 16.74 1.15
C VAL A 177 -29.22 18.19 1.16
N VAL A 178 -28.30 19.12 1.44
CA VAL A 178 -28.42 20.56 1.24
C VAL A 178 -27.65 20.92 -0.03
N GLU A 179 -28.35 21.44 -1.03
CA GLU A 179 -27.74 21.83 -2.31
C GLU A 179 -26.97 23.14 -2.18
N ASP A 180 -27.65 24.19 -1.72
CA ASP A 180 -27.14 25.56 -1.56
C ASP A 180 -27.47 26.11 -0.15
N GLY A 181 -26.76 27.18 0.23
CA GLY A 181 -26.94 27.88 1.51
C GLY A 181 -25.97 27.45 2.61
N ASP A 182 -26.24 27.91 3.83
CA ASP A 182 -25.45 27.57 5.02
C ASP A 182 -25.92 26.22 5.60
N LEU A 183 -25.00 25.26 5.69
CA LEU A 183 -25.27 23.92 6.22
C LEU A 183 -25.65 23.93 7.71
N LEU A 184 -25.07 24.84 8.51
CA LEU A 184 -25.32 24.90 9.94
C LEU A 184 -26.74 25.40 10.21
N GLU A 185 -27.15 26.49 9.56
CA GLU A 185 -28.52 27.02 9.68
C GLU A 185 -29.54 26.01 9.14
N ALA A 186 -29.26 25.34 8.01
CA ALA A 186 -30.10 24.26 7.50
C ALA A 186 -30.22 23.05 8.47
N ALA A 187 -29.16 22.74 9.23
CA ALA A 187 -29.19 21.70 10.26
C ALA A 187 -29.97 22.12 11.51
N ILE A 188 -29.88 23.40 11.92
CA ILE A 188 -30.67 23.98 13.02
C ILE A 188 -32.17 23.95 12.68
N ASP A 189 -32.56 24.38 11.47
CA ASP A 189 -33.95 24.37 11.03
C ASP A 189 -34.50 22.94 10.85
N TYR A 190 -33.65 22.00 10.43
CA TYR A 190 -34.03 20.58 10.42
C TYR A 190 -34.23 20.04 11.84
N ALA A 191 -33.33 20.36 12.78
CA ALA A 191 -33.46 19.98 14.20
C ALA A 191 -34.77 20.51 14.83
N ARG A 192 -35.12 21.79 14.58
CA ARG A 192 -36.39 22.38 15.02
C ARG A 192 -37.61 21.72 14.38
N THR A 193 -37.49 21.32 13.12
CA THR A 193 -38.57 20.61 12.41
C THR A 193 -38.83 19.25 13.04
N LEU A 194 -37.78 18.47 13.32
CA LEU A 194 -37.87 17.19 14.02
C LEU A 194 -38.54 17.33 15.41
N VAL A 195 -38.17 18.35 16.18
CA VAL A 195 -38.81 18.65 17.49
C VAL A 195 -40.29 18.98 17.34
N ARG A 196 -40.63 19.87 16.39
CA ARG A 196 -42.00 20.33 16.13
C ARG A 196 -42.92 19.21 15.62
N GLU A 197 -42.39 18.27 14.85
CA GLU A 197 -43.11 17.12 14.32
C GLU A 197 -43.19 15.94 15.32
N GLY A 198 -42.50 16.02 16.46
CA GLY A 198 -42.42 14.92 17.42
C GLY A 198 -41.69 13.70 16.85
N ALA A 199 -40.71 13.93 15.97
CA ALA A 199 -40.00 12.87 15.27
C ALA A 199 -39.26 11.94 16.25
N PRO A 200 -39.22 10.62 15.99
CA PRO A 200 -38.66 9.65 16.93
C PRO A 200 -37.15 9.84 17.09
N LEU A 201 -36.63 9.52 18.28
CA LEU A 201 -35.19 9.43 18.53
C LEU A 201 -34.65 8.15 17.85
N ARG A 202 -34.48 8.19 16.52
CA ARG A 202 -34.10 7.03 15.71
C ARG A 202 -32.63 6.67 15.92
N ARG A 203 -32.40 5.82 16.93
CA ARG A 203 -31.10 5.24 17.28
C ARG A 203 -30.78 4.08 16.33
N ALA A 204 -29.62 4.12 15.67
CA ALA A 204 -29.22 3.08 14.72
C ALA A 204 -29.08 1.69 15.38
N ARG A 205 -28.72 1.63 16.66
CA ARG A 205 -28.63 0.39 17.45
C ARG A 205 -29.96 -0.37 17.63
N ASP A 206 -31.09 0.35 17.66
CA ASP A 206 -32.41 -0.20 17.94
C ASP A 206 -33.17 -0.62 16.67
N LEU A 207 -32.61 -0.33 15.49
CA LEU A 207 -33.18 -0.75 14.20
C LEU A 207 -32.92 -2.25 13.93
N PRO A 208 -33.86 -2.95 13.27
CA PRO A 208 -33.67 -4.35 12.90
C PRO A 208 -32.60 -4.50 11.81
N VAL A 209 -31.99 -5.68 11.75
CA VAL A 209 -31.17 -6.10 10.60
C VAL A 209 -32.09 -6.78 9.57
N ASP A 210 -31.81 -6.55 8.29
CA ASP A 210 -32.66 -6.96 7.15
C ASP A 210 -32.56 -8.45 6.78
N LEU A 211 -31.45 -9.11 7.14
CA LEU A 211 -31.17 -10.51 6.83
C LEU A 211 -31.05 -11.38 8.09
N SER A 212 -31.45 -12.65 7.98
CA SER A 212 -31.15 -13.67 8.98
C SER A 212 -29.65 -14.01 9.04
N PRO A 213 -29.15 -14.63 10.12
CA PRO A 213 -27.79 -15.16 10.24
C PRO A 213 -27.29 -15.96 9.03
N GLN A 214 -28.16 -16.80 8.45
CA GLN A 214 -27.84 -17.65 7.30
C GLN A 214 -27.76 -16.86 5.99
N GLU A 215 -28.63 -15.86 5.82
CA GLU A 215 -28.62 -14.97 4.65
C GLU A 215 -27.44 -13.99 4.69
N ALA A 216 -27.09 -13.49 5.88
CA ALA A 216 -25.90 -12.66 6.09
C ALA A 216 -24.60 -13.42 5.78
N GLU A 217 -24.49 -14.69 6.20
CA GLU A 217 -23.38 -15.58 5.82
C GLU A 217 -23.35 -15.81 4.29
N ALA A 218 -24.51 -16.06 3.66
CA ALA A 218 -24.58 -16.24 2.21
C ALA A 218 -24.15 -14.97 1.45
N ALA A 219 -24.55 -13.78 1.90
CA ALA A 219 -24.12 -12.50 1.33
C ALA A 219 -22.60 -12.28 1.47
N ALA A 220 -22.03 -12.65 2.63
CA ALA A 220 -20.59 -12.59 2.87
C ALA A 220 -19.80 -13.56 1.94
N GLN A 221 -20.30 -14.78 1.74
CA GLN A 221 -19.71 -15.76 0.84
C GLN A 221 -19.79 -15.33 -0.63
N ASP A 222 -20.94 -14.80 -1.07
CA ASP A 222 -21.13 -14.23 -2.41
C ASP A 222 -20.17 -13.05 -2.67
N TYR A 223 -20.09 -12.10 -1.73
CA TYR A 223 -19.14 -10.97 -1.84
C TYR A 223 -17.69 -11.45 -1.97
N ARG A 224 -17.29 -12.47 -1.19
CA ARG A 224 -15.96 -13.08 -1.27
C ARG A 224 -15.72 -13.76 -2.62
N ALA A 225 -16.72 -14.47 -3.16
CA ALA A 225 -16.64 -15.14 -4.45
C ALA A 225 -16.57 -14.15 -5.64
N ARG A 226 -17.26 -13.01 -5.54
CA ARG A 226 -17.21 -11.92 -6.53
C ARG A 226 -15.90 -11.13 -6.48
N ASN A 227 -15.30 -10.97 -5.30
CA ASN A 227 -14.15 -10.10 -5.08
C ASN A 227 -12.87 -10.83 -4.58
N PRO A 228 -12.44 -11.96 -5.18
CA PRO A 228 -11.37 -12.80 -4.62
C PRO A 228 -10.04 -12.07 -4.44
N LYS A 229 -9.76 -11.04 -5.27
CA LYS A 229 -8.55 -10.21 -5.16
C LYS A 229 -8.47 -9.39 -3.87
N LEU A 230 -9.61 -8.99 -3.28
CA LEU A 230 -9.62 -8.27 -1.99
C LEU A 230 -9.18 -9.18 -0.83
N PHE A 231 -9.29 -10.50 -0.96
CA PHE A 231 -8.94 -11.47 0.09
C PHE A 231 -7.55 -12.11 -0.13
N ASN A 232 -6.80 -11.70 -1.15
CA ASN A 232 -5.49 -12.25 -1.45
C ASN A 232 -4.40 -11.50 -0.67
N GLY A 233 -3.93 -12.11 0.42
CA GLY A 233 -2.95 -11.51 1.34
C GLY A 233 -3.53 -10.55 2.39
N PHE A 234 -4.82 -10.22 2.32
CA PHE A 234 -5.51 -9.34 3.27
C PHE A 234 -6.47 -10.10 4.19
N LYS A 235 -6.33 -9.92 5.51
CA LYS A 235 -7.23 -10.46 6.56
C LYS A 235 -8.40 -9.52 6.84
N ALA A 236 -8.20 -8.21 6.70
CA ALA A 236 -9.17 -7.20 7.11
C ALA A 236 -10.56 -7.35 6.45
N PRO A 237 -10.69 -7.56 5.12
CA PRO A 237 -11.99 -7.84 4.50
C PRO A 237 -12.69 -9.07 5.10
N GLY A 238 -11.95 -10.13 5.42
CA GLY A 238 -12.51 -11.31 6.07
C GLY A 238 -13.03 -11.05 7.49
N HIS A 239 -12.35 -10.21 8.25
CA HIS A 239 -12.78 -9.83 9.60
C HIS A 239 -13.98 -8.86 9.56
N ILE A 240 -14.03 -7.96 8.56
CA ILE A 240 -15.20 -7.09 8.32
C ILE A 240 -16.46 -7.93 8.06
N LEU A 241 -16.37 -8.97 7.22
CA LEU A 241 -17.50 -9.88 6.98
C LEU A 241 -17.98 -10.55 8.28
N LEU A 242 -17.04 -11.02 9.12
CA LEU A 242 -17.37 -11.63 10.42
C LEU A 242 -18.00 -10.64 11.41
N ALA A 243 -17.55 -9.38 11.40
CA ALA A 243 -18.07 -8.32 12.26
C ALA A 243 -19.48 -7.86 11.82
N ILE A 244 -19.71 -7.73 10.51
CA ILE A 244 -21.05 -7.45 9.95
C ILE A 244 -22.00 -8.61 10.22
N LYS A 245 -21.57 -9.87 10.07
CA LYS A 245 -22.40 -11.03 10.41
C LYS A 245 -22.84 -11.03 11.88
N ALA A 246 -21.98 -10.60 12.80
CA ALA A 246 -22.33 -10.44 14.21
C ALA A 246 -23.55 -9.52 14.43
N SER A 247 -23.81 -8.56 13.53
CA SER A 247 -24.99 -7.68 13.62
C SER A 247 -26.32 -8.43 13.47
N ALA A 248 -26.37 -9.50 12.67
CA ALA A 248 -27.53 -10.36 12.45
C ALA A 248 -27.61 -11.54 13.44
N ASP A 249 -26.46 -12.03 13.88
CA ASP A 249 -26.32 -13.20 14.77
C ASP A 249 -26.57 -12.88 16.26
N ARG A 250 -26.44 -11.62 16.68
CA ARG A 250 -26.29 -11.25 18.10
C ARG A 250 -27.06 -9.97 18.49
N PRO A 251 -27.34 -9.77 19.80
CA PRO A 251 -27.66 -8.46 20.36
C PRO A 251 -26.61 -7.40 19.97
N PHE A 252 -27.00 -6.13 19.98
CA PHE A 252 -26.14 -5.04 19.52
C PHE A 252 -24.83 -4.93 20.32
N ASP A 253 -24.89 -5.02 21.65
CA ASP A 253 -23.72 -4.87 22.51
C ASP A 253 -22.76 -6.06 22.39
N ASP A 254 -23.25 -7.32 22.37
CA ASP A 254 -22.49 -8.52 21.99
C ASP A 254 -21.84 -8.41 20.60
N GLY A 255 -22.47 -7.66 19.69
CA GLY A 255 -21.95 -7.31 18.36
C GLY A 255 -20.80 -6.30 18.42
N LEU A 256 -20.87 -5.30 19.31
CA LEU A 256 -19.76 -4.35 19.57
C LEU A 256 -18.57 -5.06 20.22
N GLU A 257 -18.81 -5.97 21.16
CA GLU A 257 -17.74 -6.81 21.74
C GLU A 257 -17.04 -7.63 20.65
N ARG A 258 -17.82 -8.27 19.76
CA ARG A 258 -17.26 -9.04 18.64
C ARG A 258 -16.52 -8.17 17.63
N GLU A 259 -16.99 -6.96 17.36
CA GLU A 259 -16.27 -5.97 16.54
C GLU A 259 -14.91 -5.62 17.19
N ARG A 260 -14.89 -5.34 18.50
CA ARG A 260 -13.66 -5.02 19.25
C ARG A 260 -12.67 -6.18 19.28
N GLU A 261 -13.13 -7.43 19.46
CA GLU A 261 -12.27 -8.62 19.36
C GLU A 261 -11.56 -8.71 18.01
N LEU A 262 -12.33 -8.57 16.92
CA LEU A 262 -11.83 -8.68 15.55
C LEU A 262 -10.91 -7.49 15.20
N PHE A 263 -11.24 -6.28 15.66
CA PHE A 263 -10.38 -5.10 15.55
C PHE A 263 -9.02 -5.33 16.21
N ASN A 264 -9.01 -5.83 17.45
CA ASN A 264 -7.78 -6.07 18.21
C ASN A 264 -6.91 -7.16 17.54
N ALA A 265 -7.53 -8.21 16.98
CA ALA A 265 -6.83 -9.25 16.23
C ALA A 265 -6.17 -8.73 14.95
N LEU A 266 -6.82 -7.80 14.23
CA LEU A 266 -6.22 -7.12 13.07
C LEU A 266 -5.10 -6.16 13.49
N MET A 267 -5.34 -5.35 14.53
CA MET A 267 -4.41 -4.34 15.02
C MET A 267 -3.06 -4.95 15.41
N ALA A 268 -3.09 -6.14 16.05
CA ALA A 268 -1.92 -6.93 16.45
C ALA A 268 -1.23 -7.69 15.30
N SER A 269 -1.68 -7.55 14.05
CA SER A 269 -1.12 -8.27 12.90
C SER A 269 -0.11 -7.45 12.08
N ASP A 270 0.94 -8.12 11.61
CA ASP A 270 1.97 -7.53 10.73
C ASP A 270 1.38 -6.91 9.47
N GLU A 271 0.30 -7.49 8.95
CA GLU A 271 -0.42 -7.03 7.76
C GLU A 271 -1.04 -5.64 7.93
N SER A 272 -1.63 -5.38 9.09
CA SER A 272 -2.15 -4.05 9.41
C SER A 272 -1.01 -3.10 9.80
N ALA A 273 0.03 -3.58 10.49
CA ALA A 273 1.23 -2.78 10.75
C ALA A 273 1.88 -2.27 9.44
N ALA A 274 2.01 -3.14 8.45
CA ALA A 274 2.49 -2.84 7.10
C ALA A 274 1.61 -1.80 6.38
N GLN A 275 0.29 -1.97 6.39
CA GLN A 275 -0.64 -1.03 5.72
C GLN A 275 -0.66 0.34 6.42
N ARG A 276 -0.60 0.39 7.75
CA ARG A 276 -0.44 1.63 8.52
C ARG A 276 0.91 2.32 8.22
N HIS A 277 2.00 1.56 8.15
CA HIS A 277 3.32 2.07 7.75
C HIS A 277 3.26 2.73 6.37
N ILE A 278 2.72 2.06 5.36
CA ILE A 278 2.57 2.59 4.00
C ILE A 278 1.67 3.84 3.96
N PHE A 279 0.59 3.87 4.74
CA PHE A 279 -0.27 5.06 4.85
C PHE A 279 0.46 6.29 5.43
N PHE A 280 1.38 6.10 6.38
CA PHE A 280 2.23 7.17 6.90
C PHE A 280 3.38 7.51 5.94
N ALA A 281 3.99 6.52 5.31
CA ALA A 281 5.06 6.69 4.33
C ALA A 281 4.61 7.51 3.11
N GLU A 282 3.41 7.25 2.56
CA GLU A 282 2.84 8.05 1.45
C GLU A 282 2.62 9.53 1.83
N ARG A 283 2.47 9.84 3.12
CA ARG A 283 2.43 11.23 3.62
C ARG A 283 3.83 11.79 3.85
N ALA A 284 4.76 10.97 4.34
CA ALA A 284 6.13 11.35 4.65
C ALA A 284 6.94 11.75 3.41
N VAL A 285 6.78 11.06 2.27
CA VAL A 285 7.49 11.37 1.02
C VAL A 285 7.28 12.81 0.53
N SER A 286 6.13 13.43 0.88
CA SER A 286 5.85 14.83 0.53
C SER A 286 6.60 15.87 1.39
N LYS A 287 7.25 15.45 2.48
CA LYS A 287 7.97 16.31 3.43
C LYS A 287 9.48 16.21 3.19
N ILE A 288 10.10 17.28 2.68
CA ILE A 288 11.55 17.37 2.50
C ILE A 288 12.13 18.26 3.61
N PRO A 289 12.99 17.73 4.53
CA PRO A 289 13.66 18.50 5.55
C PRO A 289 14.63 19.54 4.97
N GLY A 290 14.91 20.59 5.72
CA GLY A 290 15.89 21.63 5.36
C GLY A 290 15.41 22.68 4.35
N LEU A 291 14.23 22.51 3.73
CA LEU A 291 13.63 23.55 2.90
C LEU A 291 13.16 24.75 3.74
N ALA A 292 13.40 25.96 3.26
CA ALA A 292 12.92 27.18 3.92
C ALA A 292 11.39 27.34 3.80
N ALA A 293 10.76 27.87 4.85
CA ALA A 293 9.29 27.89 5.00
C ALA A 293 8.56 28.84 4.03
N ASP A 294 9.29 29.72 3.35
CA ASP A 294 8.83 30.68 2.34
C ASP A 294 8.94 30.16 0.90
N VAL A 295 9.67 29.06 0.65
CA VAL A 295 9.75 28.43 -0.68
C VAL A 295 8.36 28.02 -1.16
N ARG A 296 7.99 28.39 -2.40
CA ARG A 296 6.70 28.06 -3.03
C ARG A 296 6.94 27.34 -4.35
N PRO A 297 6.07 26.38 -4.73
CA PRO A 297 6.10 25.81 -6.07
C PRO A 297 5.71 26.87 -7.10
N LEU A 298 6.32 26.80 -8.28
CA LEU A 298 5.91 27.55 -9.46
C LEU A 298 4.54 27.05 -9.93
N ASP A 299 3.73 27.95 -10.49
CA ASP A 299 2.51 27.53 -11.17
C ASP A 299 2.83 26.99 -12.56
N VAL A 300 2.39 25.77 -12.85
CA VAL A 300 2.63 25.06 -14.11
C VAL A 300 1.30 24.88 -14.80
N GLN A 301 1.02 25.71 -15.81
CA GLN A 301 -0.22 25.66 -16.59
C GLN A 301 0.03 25.18 -18.03
N LYS A 302 1.23 25.43 -18.56
CA LYS A 302 1.70 24.94 -19.85
C LYS A 302 2.92 24.04 -19.65
N ALA A 303 2.88 22.85 -20.21
CA ALA A 303 4.02 21.95 -20.30
C ALA A 303 4.39 21.68 -21.77
N ALA A 304 5.64 21.33 -22.00
CA ALA A 304 6.07 20.71 -23.25
C ALA A 304 6.66 19.33 -22.98
N VAL A 305 6.43 18.38 -23.89
CA VAL A 305 7.00 17.03 -23.82
C VAL A 305 7.73 16.75 -25.11
N ILE A 306 9.01 16.37 -25.03
CA ILE A 306 9.88 16.14 -26.19
C ILE A 306 10.10 14.64 -26.37
N GLY A 307 9.62 14.10 -27.50
CA GLY A 307 9.58 12.69 -27.83
C GLY A 307 8.14 12.15 -27.85
N ALA A 308 7.62 11.81 -29.03
CA ALA A 308 6.27 11.24 -29.22
C ALA A 308 6.23 9.70 -29.03
N GLY A 309 7.28 9.12 -28.45
CA GLY A 309 7.33 7.69 -28.09
C GLY A 309 6.33 7.31 -26.99
N THR A 310 6.39 6.03 -26.55
CA THR A 310 5.48 5.50 -25.52
C THR A 310 5.53 6.30 -24.21
N MET A 311 6.72 6.73 -23.77
CA MET A 311 6.86 7.51 -22.53
C MET A 311 6.28 8.92 -22.67
N GLY A 312 6.73 9.72 -23.65
CA GLY A 312 6.21 11.07 -23.84
C GLY A 312 4.70 11.11 -24.14
N THR A 313 4.16 10.11 -24.86
CA THR A 313 2.70 9.94 -25.01
C THR A 313 2.01 9.73 -23.65
N GLY A 314 2.53 8.85 -22.80
CA GLY A 314 1.97 8.58 -21.47
C GLY A 314 2.08 9.78 -20.51
N ILE A 315 3.20 10.51 -20.55
CA ILE A 315 3.43 11.73 -19.77
C ILE A 315 2.46 12.83 -20.22
N THR A 316 2.26 13.00 -21.52
CA THR A 316 1.27 13.92 -22.11
C THR A 316 -0.14 13.63 -21.59
N ILE A 317 -0.58 12.36 -21.62
CA ILE A 317 -1.90 11.95 -21.08
C ILE A 317 -2.00 12.29 -19.58
N ALA A 318 -0.95 12.09 -18.79
CA ALA A 318 -0.96 12.42 -17.36
C ALA A 318 -1.13 13.93 -17.11
N LEU A 319 -0.35 14.76 -17.82
CA LEU A 319 -0.40 16.22 -17.73
C LEU A 319 -1.77 16.79 -18.15
N LEU A 320 -2.27 16.40 -19.33
CA LEU A 320 -3.58 16.82 -19.85
C LEU A 320 -4.73 16.42 -18.90
N SER A 321 -4.68 15.21 -18.34
CA SER A 321 -5.69 14.71 -17.39
C SER A 321 -5.70 15.49 -16.05
N ALA A 322 -4.61 16.20 -15.75
CA ALA A 322 -4.44 17.08 -14.61
C ALA A 322 -4.69 18.57 -14.94
N GLY A 323 -5.23 18.85 -16.13
CA GLY A 323 -5.58 20.20 -16.58
C GLY A 323 -4.37 21.08 -16.88
N ILE A 324 -3.26 20.51 -17.34
CA ILE A 324 -2.08 21.23 -17.84
C ILE A 324 -2.14 21.16 -19.36
N ALA A 325 -2.05 22.29 -20.07
CA ALA A 325 -1.96 22.30 -21.53
C ALA A 325 -0.60 21.78 -21.98
N VAL A 326 -0.55 20.94 -23.02
CA VAL A 326 0.69 20.26 -23.44
C VAL A 326 1.03 20.52 -24.90
N THR A 327 2.24 21.01 -25.15
CA THR A 327 2.88 20.95 -26.47
C THR A 327 3.68 19.66 -26.60
N LEU A 328 3.25 18.73 -27.46
CA LEU A 328 3.98 17.49 -27.73
C LEU A 328 4.88 17.67 -28.95
N VAL A 329 6.19 17.49 -28.78
CA VAL A 329 7.20 17.75 -29.80
C VAL A 329 7.91 16.48 -30.24
N ASP A 330 7.97 16.21 -31.54
CA ASP A 330 8.84 15.17 -32.12
C ASP A 330 9.21 15.55 -33.56
N ARG A 331 10.44 15.24 -33.99
CA ARG A 331 10.91 15.53 -35.35
C ARG A 331 10.16 14.69 -36.40
N SER A 332 9.54 13.57 -36.02
CA SER A 332 8.74 12.72 -36.90
C SER A 332 7.25 13.05 -36.81
N ALA A 333 6.69 13.58 -37.91
CA ALA A 333 5.24 13.78 -38.06
C ALA A 333 4.45 12.47 -37.89
N GLU A 334 4.97 11.35 -38.42
CA GLU A 334 4.35 10.03 -38.26
C GLU A 334 4.30 9.58 -36.79
N ALA A 335 5.31 9.94 -35.99
CA ALA A 335 5.32 9.65 -34.56
C ALA A 335 4.29 10.51 -33.80
N LEU A 336 4.16 11.80 -34.16
CA LEU A 336 3.13 12.69 -33.63
C LEU A 336 1.72 12.18 -33.94
N ASP A 337 1.43 11.82 -35.18
CA ASP A 337 0.12 11.28 -35.59
C ASP A 337 -0.24 10.02 -34.80
N LYS A 338 0.73 9.10 -34.65
CA LYS A 338 0.58 7.88 -33.84
C LYS A 338 0.34 8.18 -32.35
N ALA A 339 1.03 9.18 -31.80
CA ALA A 339 0.85 9.60 -30.41
C ALA A 339 -0.53 10.23 -30.18
N VAL A 340 -0.94 11.19 -31.02
CA VAL A 340 -2.26 11.84 -30.98
C VAL A 340 -3.38 10.80 -31.08
N ALA A 341 -3.30 9.87 -32.04
CA ALA A 341 -4.27 8.79 -32.19
C ALA A 341 -4.33 7.83 -30.97
N ARG A 342 -3.21 7.66 -30.24
CA ARG A 342 -3.15 6.87 -29.00
C ARG A 342 -3.74 7.63 -27.81
N ILE A 343 -3.55 8.95 -27.74
CA ILE A 343 -4.13 9.84 -26.71
C ILE A 343 -5.67 9.84 -26.85
N ASP A 344 -6.17 10.13 -28.05
CA ASP A 344 -7.60 10.11 -28.39
C ASP A 344 -8.26 8.76 -28.03
N ARG A 345 -7.67 7.64 -28.46
CA ARG A 345 -8.16 6.30 -28.12
C ARG A 345 -8.20 6.07 -26.61
N THR A 346 -7.17 6.49 -25.88
CA THR A 346 -7.10 6.33 -24.43
C THR A 346 -8.24 7.08 -23.72
N TYR A 347 -8.56 8.30 -24.16
CA TYR A 347 -9.70 9.03 -23.61
C TYR A 347 -11.04 8.40 -23.98
N LYS A 348 -11.24 7.97 -25.23
CA LYS A 348 -12.44 7.22 -25.66
C LYS A 348 -12.65 5.93 -24.85
N ASP A 349 -11.58 5.20 -24.55
CA ASP A 349 -11.64 4.01 -23.70
C ASP A 349 -11.99 4.33 -22.23
N LEU A 350 -11.57 5.49 -21.71
CA LEU A 350 -11.96 5.95 -20.37
C LEU A 350 -13.43 6.39 -20.32
N VAL A 351 -13.92 7.09 -21.34
CA VAL A 351 -15.34 7.46 -21.48
C VAL A 351 -16.21 6.22 -21.58
N LYS A 352 -15.86 5.25 -22.45
CA LYS A 352 -16.57 3.98 -22.59
C LYS A 352 -16.65 3.17 -21.30
N LYS A 353 -15.69 3.36 -20.38
CA LYS A 353 -15.65 2.73 -19.04
C LYS A 353 -16.33 3.57 -17.95
N GLY A 354 -16.98 4.69 -18.28
CA GLY A 354 -17.60 5.60 -17.32
C GLY A 354 -16.61 6.33 -16.40
N ARG A 355 -15.30 6.32 -16.73
CA ARG A 355 -14.23 6.91 -15.89
C ARG A 355 -13.93 8.37 -16.25
N LEU A 356 -14.51 8.87 -17.34
CA LEU A 356 -14.37 10.23 -17.86
C LEU A 356 -15.65 10.61 -18.60
N THR A 357 -16.02 11.89 -18.64
CA THR A 357 -17.13 12.38 -19.48
C THR A 357 -16.60 12.80 -20.84
N ASP A 358 -17.43 12.74 -21.89
CA ASP A 358 -17.08 13.21 -23.24
C ASP A 358 -16.57 14.66 -23.22
N GLN A 359 -17.26 15.55 -22.50
CA GLN A 359 -16.86 16.95 -22.36
C GLN A 359 -15.44 17.08 -21.79
N LYS A 360 -15.09 16.30 -20.76
CA LYS A 360 -13.77 16.35 -20.15
C LYS A 360 -12.70 15.70 -21.03
N ALA A 361 -13.05 14.65 -21.77
CA ALA A 361 -12.17 14.07 -22.79
C ALA A 361 -11.82 15.10 -23.88
N GLN A 362 -12.83 15.80 -24.41
CA GLN A 362 -12.63 16.84 -25.42
C GLN A 362 -11.78 18.00 -24.88
N THR A 363 -12.06 18.50 -23.67
CA THR A 363 -11.23 19.54 -23.03
C THR A 363 -9.76 19.13 -22.86
N CYS A 364 -9.47 17.85 -22.62
CA CYS A 364 -8.09 17.35 -22.60
C CYS A 364 -7.46 17.30 -24.00
N LEU A 365 -8.23 17.01 -25.06
CA LEU A 365 -7.74 17.00 -26.44
C LEU A 365 -7.52 18.41 -27.00
N ASP A 366 -8.42 19.36 -26.69
CA ASP A 366 -8.30 20.77 -27.10
C ASP A 366 -7.08 21.45 -26.47
N ALA A 367 -6.59 20.92 -25.34
CA ALA A 367 -5.40 21.39 -24.63
C ALA A 367 -4.08 20.75 -25.13
N LEU A 368 -4.11 19.92 -26.18
CA LEU A 368 -2.95 19.29 -26.81
C LEU A 368 -2.55 20.00 -28.11
N THR A 369 -1.28 20.39 -28.21
CA THR A 369 -0.68 20.96 -29.43
C THR A 369 0.48 20.09 -29.91
N PRO A 370 0.33 19.26 -30.96
CA PRO A 370 1.46 18.57 -31.59
C PRO A 370 2.31 19.56 -32.41
N SER A 371 3.63 19.42 -32.39
CA SER A 371 4.57 20.24 -33.19
C SER A 371 5.79 19.44 -33.62
N SER A 372 6.26 19.66 -34.86
CA SER A 372 7.55 19.15 -35.33
C SER A 372 8.71 20.14 -35.15
N ASP A 373 8.42 21.40 -34.80
CA ASP A 373 9.43 22.40 -34.44
C ASP A 373 9.66 22.41 -32.92
N LEU A 374 10.94 22.28 -32.51
CA LEU A 374 11.37 22.35 -31.12
C LEU A 374 11.15 23.75 -30.52
N LYS A 375 11.15 24.82 -31.32
CA LYS A 375 10.88 26.20 -30.84
C LYS A 375 9.51 26.35 -30.19
N ALA A 376 8.56 25.46 -30.48
CA ALA A 376 7.22 25.45 -29.88
C ALA A 376 7.23 25.26 -28.35
N VAL A 377 8.33 24.77 -27.75
CA VAL A 377 8.44 24.64 -26.28
C VAL A 377 8.64 25.98 -25.54
N GLY A 378 8.98 27.06 -26.24
CA GLY A 378 9.46 28.30 -25.63
C GLY A 378 8.51 28.99 -24.64
N GLN A 379 7.20 28.74 -24.75
CA GLN A 379 6.18 29.28 -23.83
C GLN A 379 5.84 28.38 -22.63
N ALA A 380 6.44 27.19 -22.51
CA ALA A 380 6.12 26.26 -21.43
C ALA A 380 6.68 26.72 -20.07
N ASP A 381 5.97 26.37 -19.00
CA ASP A 381 6.43 26.52 -17.61
C ASP A 381 7.29 25.34 -17.17
N LEU A 382 7.08 24.18 -17.80
CA LEU A 382 7.78 22.92 -17.58
C LEU A 382 8.06 22.24 -18.93
N ILE A 383 9.30 21.84 -19.16
CA ILE A 383 9.71 21.12 -20.38
C ILE A 383 10.25 19.75 -19.96
N ILE A 384 9.63 18.67 -20.42
CA ILE A 384 10.01 17.28 -20.08
C ILE A 384 10.61 16.60 -21.32
N GLU A 385 11.88 16.27 -21.25
CA GLU A 385 12.60 15.46 -22.23
C GLU A 385 12.33 13.96 -21.99
N ALA A 386 11.85 13.26 -23.02
CA ALA A 386 11.50 11.83 -23.01
C ALA A 386 11.92 11.12 -24.32
N VAL A 387 13.12 11.45 -24.82
CA VAL A 387 13.76 10.81 -25.98
C VAL A 387 14.64 9.62 -25.55
N PHE A 388 15.29 8.97 -26.53
CA PHE A 388 16.17 7.83 -26.33
C PHE A 388 17.28 8.08 -25.29
N GLU A 389 17.66 7.01 -24.59
CA GLU A 389 18.59 7.05 -23.47
C GLU A 389 20.06 7.16 -23.92
N ARG A 390 20.40 8.34 -24.43
CA ARG A 390 21.73 8.70 -24.94
C ARG A 390 22.15 10.06 -24.40
N LEU A 391 23.25 10.10 -23.65
CA LEU A 391 23.75 11.33 -23.01
C LEU A 391 24.06 12.43 -24.04
N ASP A 392 24.68 12.08 -25.17
CA ASP A 392 25.04 13.04 -26.23
C ASP A 392 23.79 13.66 -26.89
N LEU A 393 22.76 12.85 -27.14
CA LEU A 393 21.48 13.30 -27.66
C LEU A 393 20.74 14.20 -26.66
N LYS A 394 20.67 13.80 -25.39
CA LYS A 394 20.02 14.61 -24.34
C LYS A 394 20.76 15.92 -24.09
N GLN A 395 22.09 15.92 -24.04
CA GLN A 395 22.87 17.15 -23.92
C GLN A 395 22.67 18.09 -25.12
N ALA A 396 22.59 17.58 -26.36
CA ALA A 396 22.27 18.41 -27.52
C ALA A 396 20.88 19.06 -27.39
N ILE A 397 19.87 18.27 -27.01
CA ILE A 397 18.51 18.75 -26.79
C ILE A 397 18.45 19.78 -25.66
N PHE A 398 19.12 19.55 -24.52
CA PHE A 398 19.14 20.50 -23.40
C PHE A 398 19.82 21.82 -23.76
N LYS A 399 20.87 21.82 -24.60
CA LYS A 399 21.45 23.07 -25.16
C LYS A 399 20.46 23.82 -26.05
N GLU A 400 19.73 23.11 -26.92
CA GLU A 400 18.69 23.73 -27.76
C GLU A 400 17.55 24.30 -26.91
N ILE A 401 17.09 23.56 -25.89
CA ILE A 401 16.05 24.01 -24.94
C ILE A 401 16.49 25.25 -24.16
N ASP A 402 17.73 25.28 -23.66
CA ASP A 402 18.21 26.40 -22.84
C ASP A 402 18.14 27.74 -23.57
N ALA A 403 18.39 27.73 -24.89
CA ALA A 403 18.35 28.91 -25.74
C ALA A 403 16.92 29.38 -26.11
N ILE A 404 15.90 28.53 -26.00
CA ILE A 404 14.51 28.81 -26.46
C ILE A 404 13.48 28.88 -25.33
N ALA A 405 13.72 28.21 -24.20
CA ALA A 405 12.79 28.16 -23.09
C ALA A 405 12.73 29.51 -22.36
N ARG A 406 11.54 30.01 -22.03
CA ARG A 406 11.37 31.25 -21.26
C ARG A 406 12.18 31.22 -19.94
N PRO A 407 12.67 32.38 -19.45
CA PRO A 407 13.27 32.46 -18.12
C PRO A 407 12.31 31.93 -17.04
N GLY A 408 12.87 31.19 -16.07
CA GLY A 408 12.11 30.57 -14.98
C GLY A 408 11.28 29.33 -15.35
N ALA A 409 11.40 28.80 -16.58
CA ALA A 409 10.83 27.51 -16.93
C ALA A 409 11.66 26.35 -16.33
N VAL A 410 10.97 25.34 -15.80
CA VAL A 410 11.60 24.12 -15.27
C VAL A 410 12.01 23.19 -16.41
N LEU A 411 13.25 22.72 -16.38
CA LEU A 411 13.80 21.79 -17.36
C LEU A 411 13.90 20.39 -16.74
N ALA A 412 13.19 19.41 -17.29
CA ALA A 412 13.11 18.07 -16.72
C ALA A 412 13.57 16.99 -17.71
N SER A 413 14.30 15.98 -17.22
CA SER A 413 14.57 14.76 -17.99
C SER A 413 13.84 13.55 -17.38
N ASN A 414 13.26 12.71 -18.23
CA ASN A 414 12.72 11.39 -17.89
C ASN A 414 13.79 10.28 -18.02
N THR A 415 15.08 10.61 -18.00
CA THR A 415 16.14 9.59 -17.94
C THR A 415 15.93 8.64 -16.74
N SER A 416 16.33 7.38 -16.91
CA SER A 416 16.25 6.30 -15.92
C SER A 416 17.62 5.85 -15.40
N PHE A 417 18.70 6.11 -16.16
CA PHE A 417 20.05 5.59 -15.88
C PHE A 417 21.19 6.59 -16.16
N LEU A 418 20.92 7.77 -16.74
CA LEU A 418 21.97 8.76 -17.01
C LEU A 418 22.11 9.73 -15.84
N ASP A 419 23.35 10.18 -15.63
CA ASP A 419 23.68 11.23 -14.68
C ASP A 419 22.99 12.55 -15.06
N LEU A 420 22.09 13.00 -14.18
CA LEU A 420 21.35 14.25 -14.32
C LEU A 420 22.27 15.48 -14.30
N ASP A 421 23.35 15.46 -13.52
CA ASP A 421 24.30 16.57 -13.47
C ASP A 421 25.16 16.61 -14.74
N ALA A 422 25.45 15.47 -15.36
CA ALA A 422 26.03 15.43 -16.70
C ALA A 422 25.07 16.03 -17.76
N ILE A 423 23.76 15.81 -17.66
CA ILE A 423 22.75 16.48 -18.52
C ILE A 423 22.68 17.99 -18.20
N ALA A 424 22.69 18.38 -16.93
CA ALA A 424 22.62 19.78 -16.51
C ALA A 424 23.91 20.57 -16.81
N SER A 425 25.05 19.91 -16.96
CA SER A 425 26.36 20.54 -17.21
C SER A 425 26.44 21.42 -18.47
N VAL A 426 25.52 21.24 -19.42
CA VAL A 426 25.52 21.95 -20.70
C VAL A 426 24.52 23.10 -20.81
N VAL A 427 23.75 23.39 -19.76
CA VAL A 427 22.83 24.55 -19.70
C VAL A 427 23.40 25.66 -18.83
N SER A 428 23.03 26.91 -19.14
CA SER A 428 23.42 28.11 -18.39
C SER A 428 22.73 28.23 -17.03
N ARG A 429 21.60 27.53 -16.84
CA ARG A 429 20.74 27.54 -15.65
C ARG A 429 20.53 26.13 -15.06
N PRO A 430 21.58 25.43 -14.60
CA PRO A 430 21.46 24.09 -14.04
C PRO A 430 20.59 24.03 -12.77
N GLN A 431 20.37 25.16 -12.10
CA GLN A 431 19.44 25.26 -10.96
C GLN A 431 17.96 25.13 -11.33
N ASP A 432 17.63 25.26 -12.62
CA ASP A 432 16.29 25.06 -13.16
C ASP A 432 16.07 23.61 -13.64
N VAL A 433 17.10 22.75 -13.56
CA VAL A 433 17.10 21.36 -14.04
C VAL A 433 16.72 20.37 -12.91
N VAL A 434 15.90 19.37 -13.23
CA VAL A 434 15.47 18.29 -12.32
C VAL A 434 15.24 16.98 -13.08
N GLY A 435 15.32 15.81 -12.43
CA GLY A 435 14.84 14.57 -13.01
C GLY A 435 13.38 14.33 -12.66
N LEU A 436 12.56 13.98 -13.65
CA LEU A 436 11.18 13.53 -13.47
C LEU A 436 11.05 12.14 -14.08
N HIS A 437 11.50 11.11 -13.36
CA HIS A 437 11.51 9.74 -13.85
C HIS A 437 10.13 9.10 -13.67
N PHE A 438 9.36 9.02 -14.76
CA PHE A 438 8.08 8.34 -14.81
C PHE A 438 8.26 6.84 -15.12
N PHE A 439 7.44 6.00 -14.49
CA PHE A 439 7.43 4.55 -14.73
C PHE A 439 6.45 4.18 -15.84
N ALA A 440 6.83 3.28 -16.73
CA ALA A 440 6.00 2.86 -17.87
C ALA A 440 4.87 1.90 -17.42
N PRO A 441 3.60 2.08 -17.87
CA PRO A 441 3.06 3.22 -18.64
C PRO A 441 2.85 4.46 -17.76
N ALA A 442 3.39 5.62 -18.19
CA ALA A 442 3.45 6.83 -17.37
C ALA A 442 2.09 7.41 -16.92
N ASN A 443 1.00 7.12 -17.64
CA ASN A 443 -0.37 7.51 -17.29
C ASN A 443 -1.09 6.51 -16.36
N ILE A 444 -0.45 5.39 -15.98
CA ILE A 444 -1.02 4.33 -15.14
C ILE A 444 -0.21 4.17 -13.85
N MET A 445 1.13 4.11 -13.95
CA MET A 445 1.98 3.87 -12.79
C MET A 445 1.93 5.02 -11.77
N ARG A 446 1.91 4.69 -10.48
CA ARG A 446 1.77 5.69 -9.40
C ARG A 446 3.07 6.41 -9.09
N LEU A 447 4.23 5.76 -9.23
CA LEU A 447 5.52 6.37 -8.91
C LEU A 447 5.90 7.50 -9.88
N LEU A 448 6.55 8.52 -9.30
CA LEU A 448 7.39 9.52 -9.95
C LEU A 448 8.63 9.69 -9.08
N GLU A 449 9.81 9.30 -9.55
CA GLU A 449 11.06 9.64 -8.88
C GLU A 449 11.47 11.05 -9.29
N VAL A 450 11.58 11.94 -8.31
CA VAL A 450 12.05 13.31 -8.45
C VAL A 450 13.53 13.32 -8.11
N VAL A 451 14.38 13.38 -9.13
CA VAL A 451 15.84 13.30 -8.96
C VAL A 451 16.41 14.69 -8.77
N ARG A 452 17.05 14.93 -7.64
CA ARG A 452 17.74 16.19 -7.32
C ARG A 452 19.16 16.16 -7.88
N GLY A 453 19.47 17.05 -8.82
CA GLY A 453 20.85 17.31 -9.24
C GLY A 453 21.57 18.22 -8.25
N ALA A 454 22.90 18.24 -8.28
CA ALA A 454 23.74 18.99 -7.34
C ALA A 454 23.45 20.49 -7.30
N LYS A 455 22.89 21.07 -8.38
CA LYS A 455 22.52 22.49 -8.47
C LYS A 455 21.02 22.76 -8.41
N THR A 456 20.15 21.75 -8.47
CA THR A 456 18.69 21.92 -8.52
C THR A 456 18.19 22.78 -7.35
N SER A 457 17.50 23.88 -7.68
CA SER A 457 16.95 24.80 -6.69
C SER A 457 15.79 24.19 -5.91
N ASP A 458 15.65 24.62 -4.65
CA ASP A 458 14.54 24.20 -3.78
C ASP A 458 13.17 24.53 -4.38
N THR A 459 13.04 25.68 -5.07
CA THR A 459 11.83 26.08 -5.81
C THR A 459 11.46 25.07 -6.90
N VAL A 460 12.41 24.63 -7.72
CA VAL A 460 12.16 23.58 -8.72
C VAL A 460 11.82 22.26 -8.05
N LEU A 461 12.50 21.91 -6.96
CA LEU A 461 12.23 20.68 -6.22
C LEU A 461 10.81 20.62 -5.66
N VAL A 462 10.33 21.68 -4.98
CA VAL A 462 8.95 21.71 -4.49
C VAL A 462 7.93 21.79 -5.64
N THR A 463 8.30 22.35 -6.79
CA THR A 463 7.47 22.37 -8.01
C THR A 463 7.28 20.95 -8.54
N ALA A 464 8.35 20.15 -8.63
CA ALA A 464 8.29 18.74 -9.02
C ALA A 464 7.43 17.89 -8.05
N MET A 465 7.58 18.08 -6.73
CA MET A 465 6.77 17.40 -5.72
C MET A 465 5.30 17.85 -5.73
N ALA A 466 5.02 19.12 -6.04
CA ALA A 466 3.66 19.63 -6.23
C ALA A 466 3.02 19.09 -7.52
N LEU A 467 3.79 19.02 -8.61
CA LEU A 467 3.37 18.41 -9.88
C LEU A 467 2.97 16.95 -9.66
N GLY A 468 3.81 16.14 -9.01
CA GLY A 468 3.48 14.74 -8.70
C GLY A 468 2.11 14.59 -8.01
N ARG A 469 1.83 15.41 -6.99
CA ARG A 469 0.52 15.46 -6.32
C ARG A 469 -0.62 15.88 -7.27
N ARG A 470 -0.42 16.91 -8.13
CA ARG A 470 -1.41 17.33 -9.14
C ARG A 470 -1.70 16.22 -10.16
N LEU A 471 -0.68 15.43 -10.52
CA LEU A 471 -0.78 14.24 -11.38
C LEU A 471 -1.33 12.99 -10.67
N LYS A 472 -1.66 13.06 -9.37
CA LYS A 472 -2.07 11.94 -8.51
C LYS A 472 -1.02 10.81 -8.44
N LYS A 473 0.25 11.19 -8.50
CA LYS A 473 1.42 10.32 -8.37
C LYS A 473 2.02 10.41 -6.98
N VAL A 474 2.63 9.32 -6.54
CA VAL A 474 3.51 9.26 -5.37
C VAL A 474 4.86 9.79 -5.84
N ALA A 475 5.14 11.05 -5.54
CA ALA A 475 6.44 11.65 -5.80
C ALA A 475 7.41 11.27 -4.68
N VAL A 476 8.54 10.66 -5.04
CA VAL A 476 9.60 10.24 -4.12
C VAL A 476 10.87 10.99 -4.49
N LEU A 477 11.54 11.60 -3.51
CA LEU A 477 12.82 12.28 -3.71
C LEU A 477 13.96 11.27 -3.83
N SER A 478 14.78 11.39 -4.87
CA SER A 478 16.02 10.62 -5.06
C SER A 478 17.22 11.56 -5.27
N GLY A 479 18.39 11.16 -4.78
CA GLY A 479 19.68 11.62 -5.29
C GLY A 479 19.97 11.06 -6.68
N GLY A 480 20.98 11.61 -7.36
CA GLY A 480 21.46 11.09 -8.64
C GLY A 480 22.36 9.86 -8.46
N CYS A 481 21.92 8.71 -8.98
CA CYS A 481 22.76 7.54 -9.20
C CYS A 481 22.19 6.69 -10.34
N ASP A 482 22.97 5.73 -10.82
CA ASP A 482 22.49 4.74 -11.79
C ASP A 482 21.27 3.99 -11.24
N GLY A 483 20.16 3.98 -11.97
CA GLY A 483 18.88 3.36 -11.59
C GLY A 483 18.14 3.99 -10.39
N PHE A 484 18.57 5.16 -9.89
CA PHE A 484 17.96 5.88 -8.76
C PHE A 484 17.65 4.99 -7.54
N ILE A 485 16.43 5.02 -7.00
CA ILE A 485 16.01 4.15 -5.90
C ILE A 485 15.45 2.85 -6.47
N ALA A 486 14.37 2.94 -7.24
CA ALA A 486 13.54 1.78 -7.55
C ALA A 486 14.21 0.80 -8.53
N ASN A 487 14.78 1.30 -9.64
CA ASN A 487 15.42 0.40 -10.62
C ASN A 487 16.67 -0.25 -10.03
N ARG A 488 17.50 0.53 -9.31
CA ARG A 488 18.74 0.04 -8.67
C ARG A 488 18.49 -1.06 -7.64
N VAL A 489 17.48 -0.88 -6.79
CA VAL A 489 17.07 -1.88 -5.79
C VAL A 489 16.53 -3.14 -6.47
N MET A 490 15.68 -3.01 -7.50
CA MET A 490 15.08 -4.16 -8.16
C MET A 490 16.03 -4.91 -9.11
N ALA A 491 17.09 -4.26 -9.59
CA ALA A 491 18.17 -4.93 -10.32
C ALA A 491 18.77 -6.08 -9.49
N ARG A 492 18.94 -5.91 -8.17
CA ARG A 492 19.43 -6.98 -7.28
C ARG A 492 18.50 -8.19 -7.19
N ARG A 493 17.18 -7.99 -7.30
CA ARG A 493 16.22 -9.11 -7.40
C ARG A 493 16.34 -9.82 -8.75
N GLY A 494 16.60 -9.08 -9.83
CA GLY A 494 16.89 -9.65 -11.15
C GLY A 494 18.15 -10.51 -11.14
N GLU A 495 19.27 -9.96 -10.65
CA GLU A 495 20.55 -10.66 -10.47
C GLU A 495 20.38 -11.95 -9.62
N ALA A 496 19.59 -11.87 -8.54
CA ALA A 496 19.26 -13.04 -7.72
C ALA A 496 18.41 -14.07 -8.47
N ALA A 497 17.39 -13.65 -9.23
CA ALA A 497 16.56 -14.54 -10.03
C ALA A 497 17.36 -15.27 -11.11
N ASP A 498 18.23 -14.55 -11.83
CA ASP A 498 19.12 -15.12 -12.84
C ASP A 498 20.11 -16.12 -12.21
N ARG A 499 20.70 -15.79 -11.05
CA ARG A 499 21.54 -16.75 -10.30
C ARG A 499 20.76 -18.01 -9.93
N LEU A 500 19.57 -17.86 -9.37
CA LEU A 500 18.74 -18.97 -8.90
C LEU A 500 18.36 -19.95 -10.02
N ILE A 501 18.07 -19.45 -11.24
CA ILE A 501 17.79 -20.34 -12.38
C ILE A 501 19.04 -21.06 -12.90
N LEU A 502 20.24 -20.55 -12.65
CA LEU A 502 21.49 -21.28 -12.93
C LEU A 502 21.83 -22.29 -11.83
N GLU A 503 21.40 -22.06 -10.59
CA GLU A 503 21.65 -22.94 -9.44
C GLU A 503 20.55 -24.00 -9.19
N GLY A 504 19.65 -24.20 -10.15
CA GLY A 504 18.72 -25.33 -10.19
C GLY A 504 17.23 -25.00 -10.12
N ALA A 505 16.83 -23.76 -9.80
CA ALA A 505 15.43 -23.34 -9.87
C ALA A 505 14.96 -23.18 -11.34
N TRP A 506 13.65 -23.20 -11.60
CA TRP A 506 13.11 -22.81 -12.89
C TRP A 506 12.46 -21.42 -12.85
N PRO A 507 12.34 -20.71 -14.00
CA PRO A 507 11.70 -19.40 -14.07
C PRO A 507 10.30 -19.37 -13.44
N TRP A 508 9.49 -20.39 -13.69
CA TRP A 508 8.15 -20.52 -13.14
C TRP A 508 8.10 -20.87 -11.65
N ASP A 509 9.17 -21.41 -11.06
CA ASP A 509 9.25 -21.60 -9.61
C ASP A 509 9.52 -20.26 -8.91
N VAL A 510 10.47 -19.48 -9.44
CA VAL A 510 10.78 -18.11 -8.98
C VAL A 510 9.54 -17.22 -9.09
N ASP A 511 8.89 -17.22 -10.25
CA ASP A 511 7.73 -16.37 -10.51
C ASP A 511 6.53 -16.75 -9.65
N ARG A 512 6.25 -18.05 -9.51
CA ARG A 512 5.20 -18.56 -8.60
C ARG A 512 5.45 -18.14 -7.15
N VAL A 513 6.69 -18.20 -6.66
CA VAL A 513 7.02 -17.78 -5.28
C VAL A 513 6.77 -16.29 -5.09
N LEU A 514 7.12 -15.45 -6.07
CA LEU A 514 6.87 -14.01 -6.02
C LEU A 514 5.36 -13.67 -6.10
N GLU A 515 4.60 -14.38 -6.93
CA GLU A 515 3.14 -14.22 -7.06
C GLU A 515 2.38 -14.69 -5.81
N VAL A 516 2.81 -15.80 -5.19
CA VAL A 516 2.27 -16.28 -3.91
C VAL A 516 2.59 -15.33 -2.75
N TYR A 517 3.77 -14.70 -2.76
CA TYR A 517 4.10 -13.62 -1.82
C TYR A 517 3.26 -12.35 -2.05
N GLY A 518 2.74 -12.16 -3.26
CA GLY A 518 1.78 -11.10 -3.58
C GLY A 518 2.16 -10.14 -4.69
N PHE A 519 3.33 -10.31 -5.33
CA PHE A 519 3.69 -9.45 -6.46
C PHE A 519 2.68 -9.64 -7.61
N PRO A 520 2.27 -8.56 -8.31
CA PRO A 520 1.30 -8.66 -9.41
C PRO A 520 1.74 -9.55 -10.59
N MET A 521 3.03 -9.86 -10.68
CA MET A 521 3.67 -10.66 -11.72
C MET A 521 5.05 -11.12 -11.22
N GLY A 522 5.45 -12.33 -11.60
CA GLY A 522 6.82 -12.81 -11.42
C GLY A 522 7.88 -12.00 -12.19
N SER A 523 9.17 -12.28 -11.92
CA SER A 523 10.29 -11.58 -12.54
C SER A 523 10.42 -11.90 -14.03
N PHE A 524 10.36 -13.18 -14.41
CA PHE A 524 10.57 -13.61 -15.79
C PHE A 524 9.35 -13.32 -16.69
N ALA A 525 8.13 -13.45 -16.15
CA ALA A 525 6.90 -13.03 -16.79
C ALA A 525 6.87 -11.51 -17.05
N MET A 526 7.45 -10.71 -16.14
CA MET A 526 7.61 -9.26 -16.32
C MET A 526 8.66 -8.94 -17.39
N MET A 527 9.77 -9.68 -17.44
CA MET A 527 10.76 -9.56 -18.53
C MET A 527 10.13 -9.90 -19.88
N ASP A 528 9.34 -10.96 -19.98
CA ASP A 528 8.62 -11.33 -21.21
C ASP A 528 7.53 -10.33 -21.60
N LEU A 529 6.90 -9.64 -20.63
CA LEU A 529 5.91 -8.58 -20.89
C LEU A 529 6.56 -7.32 -21.49
N VAL A 530 7.70 -6.88 -20.94
CA VAL A 530 8.45 -5.72 -21.42
C VAL A 530 9.14 -6.04 -22.76
N GLY A 531 9.70 -7.24 -22.87
CA GLY A 531 10.39 -7.79 -24.03
C GLY A 531 11.90 -7.88 -23.81
N LEU A 532 12.44 -9.10 -23.98
CA LEU A 532 13.84 -9.41 -23.69
C LEU A 532 14.85 -8.64 -24.56
N ASP A 533 14.45 -8.23 -25.75
CA ASP A 533 15.22 -7.38 -26.67
C ASP A 533 15.26 -5.89 -26.26
N VAL A 534 14.43 -5.47 -25.31
CA VAL A 534 14.39 -4.09 -24.78
C VAL A 534 15.16 -3.97 -23.46
N ILE A 535 15.23 -5.05 -22.69
CA ILE A 535 15.88 -5.08 -21.36
C ILE A 535 17.38 -5.34 -21.52
N GLY A 536 18.12 -4.36 -22.05
CA GLY A 536 19.60 -4.39 -22.06
C GLY A 536 20.26 -5.42 -22.99
N TRP A 537 19.54 -6.01 -23.95
CA TRP A 537 20.17 -6.87 -24.96
C TRP A 537 20.96 -6.04 -25.99
N ASP A 538 22.28 -6.13 -25.94
CA ASP A 538 23.15 -5.65 -27.02
C ASP A 538 23.18 -6.66 -28.17
N ARG A 539 22.43 -6.36 -29.24
CA ARG A 539 22.34 -7.21 -30.43
C ARG A 539 23.65 -7.33 -31.21
N GLU A 540 24.55 -6.34 -31.15
CA GLU A 540 25.82 -6.36 -31.88
C GLU A 540 26.93 -7.05 -31.06
N GLY A 541 26.89 -6.89 -29.73
CA GLY A 541 27.79 -7.54 -28.79
C GLY A 541 27.35 -8.93 -28.29
N SER A 542 26.13 -9.39 -28.61
CA SER A 542 25.57 -10.69 -28.18
C SER A 542 26.48 -11.87 -28.56
N ALA A 543 26.68 -12.82 -27.65
CA ALA A 543 27.44 -14.05 -27.92
C ALA A 543 26.90 -15.25 -27.13
N GLY A 544 25.58 -15.30 -26.92
CA GLY A 544 24.87 -16.32 -26.14
C GLY A 544 25.45 -16.54 -24.75
N ARG A 545 25.96 -15.50 -24.07
CA ARG A 545 26.61 -15.58 -22.74
C ARG A 545 25.63 -15.76 -21.59
N THR A 546 24.42 -15.24 -21.75
CA THR A 546 23.32 -15.33 -20.79
C THR A 546 22.14 -16.08 -21.40
N VAL A 547 21.20 -16.53 -20.55
CA VAL A 547 19.95 -17.15 -21.00
C VAL A 547 19.16 -16.20 -21.90
N GLN A 548 19.13 -14.91 -21.52
CA GLN A 548 18.48 -13.85 -22.28
C GLN A 548 19.12 -13.63 -23.66
N GLU A 549 20.46 -13.60 -23.78
CA GLU A 549 21.15 -13.47 -25.07
C GLU A 549 20.75 -14.63 -26.01
N ILE A 550 20.77 -15.88 -25.52
CA ILE A 550 20.38 -17.07 -26.30
C ILE A 550 18.92 -16.97 -26.76
N LEU A 551 17.99 -16.59 -25.88
CA LEU A 551 16.58 -16.41 -26.23
C LEU A 551 16.39 -15.30 -27.28
N CYS A 552 17.10 -14.19 -27.14
CA CYS A 552 16.97 -13.06 -28.07
C CYS A 552 17.56 -13.36 -29.45
N GLU A 553 18.70 -14.05 -29.51
CA GLU A 553 19.32 -14.57 -30.74
C GLU A 553 18.38 -15.55 -31.47
N ALA A 554 17.65 -16.38 -30.73
CA ALA A 554 16.63 -17.30 -31.26
C ALA A 554 15.30 -16.60 -31.66
N GLY A 555 15.16 -15.29 -31.43
CA GLY A 555 13.94 -14.53 -31.75
C GLY A 555 12.83 -14.61 -30.69
N HIS A 556 13.11 -15.20 -29.52
CA HIS A 556 12.19 -15.33 -28.40
C HIS A 556 12.25 -14.08 -27.51
N TRP A 557 11.53 -13.03 -27.92
CA TRP A 557 11.54 -11.71 -27.25
C TRP A 557 10.39 -11.49 -26.26
N GLY A 558 9.83 -12.56 -25.70
CA GLY A 558 8.66 -12.52 -24.82
C GLY A 558 7.32 -12.41 -25.55
N GLN A 559 6.32 -11.81 -24.89
CA GLN A 559 4.91 -11.81 -25.29
C GLN A 559 4.68 -11.28 -26.71
N LYS A 560 5.39 -10.22 -27.12
CA LYS A 560 5.28 -9.61 -28.46
C LYS A 560 5.76 -10.51 -29.61
N ARG A 561 6.48 -11.59 -29.31
CA ARG A 561 6.87 -12.65 -30.26
C ARG A 561 6.20 -14.00 -29.96
N GLY A 562 5.34 -14.07 -28.94
CA GLY A 562 4.68 -15.30 -28.51
C GLY A 562 5.57 -16.28 -27.74
N ALA A 563 6.83 -15.92 -27.45
CA ALA A 563 7.80 -16.81 -26.78
C ALA A 563 8.97 -16.02 -26.17
N GLY A 564 9.37 -16.41 -24.96
CA GLY A 564 10.52 -15.94 -24.19
C GLY A 564 10.89 -16.99 -23.13
N TYR A 565 10.91 -16.61 -21.85
CA TYR A 565 10.93 -17.56 -20.72
C TYR A 565 9.67 -18.43 -20.66
N TYR A 566 8.54 -17.90 -21.16
CA TYR A 566 7.28 -18.61 -21.35
C TYR A 566 6.91 -18.70 -22.84
N GLN A 567 6.05 -19.65 -23.18
CA GLN A 567 5.38 -19.71 -24.47
C GLN A 567 3.94 -19.19 -24.32
N TYR A 568 3.54 -18.27 -25.20
CA TYR A 568 2.26 -17.56 -25.16
C TYR A 568 1.35 -18.00 -26.31
N GLY A 569 0.27 -18.69 -25.97
CA GLY A 569 -0.72 -19.19 -26.92
C GLY A 569 -1.70 -18.11 -27.41
N PRO A 570 -2.32 -18.28 -28.60
CA PRO A 570 -3.19 -17.28 -29.20
C PRO A 570 -4.51 -17.04 -28.43
N GLN A 571 -4.83 -17.88 -27.44
CA GLN A 571 -6.00 -17.71 -26.57
C GLN A 571 -5.59 -17.33 -25.13
N GLY A 572 -4.35 -16.87 -24.93
CA GLY A 572 -3.83 -16.48 -23.61
C GLY A 572 -3.32 -17.66 -22.76
N GLN A 573 -3.09 -18.83 -23.35
CA GLN A 573 -2.31 -19.88 -22.67
C GLN A 573 -0.90 -19.39 -22.35
N VAL A 574 -0.39 -19.72 -21.17
CA VAL A 574 0.99 -19.45 -20.76
C VAL A 574 1.58 -20.76 -20.27
N GLU A 575 2.63 -21.24 -20.93
CA GLU A 575 3.30 -22.51 -20.62
C GLU A 575 4.82 -22.33 -20.51
N PRO A 576 5.54 -23.18 -19.76
CA PRO A 576 7.01 -23.24 -19.75
C PRO A 576 7.63 -23.30 -21.16
N SER A 577 8.54 -22.37 -21.47
CA SER A 577 9.23 -22.35 -22.78
C SER A 577 10.30 -23.44 -22.86
N LYS A 578 10.20 -24.32 -23.86
CA LYS A 578 11.25 -25.31 -24.16
C LYS A 578 12.57 -24.66 -24.53
N ALA A 579 12.52 -23.56 -25.28
CA ALA A 579 13.73 -22.80 -25.64
C ALA A 579 14.42 -22.20 -24.40
N ALA A 580 13.64 -21.78 -23.38
CA ALA A 580 14.20 -21.31 -22.12
C ALA A 580 14.85 -22.45 -21.33
N VAL A 581 14.25 -23.64 -21.31
CA VAL A 581 14.88 -24.84 -20.72
C VAL A 581 16.23 -25.14 -21.39
N GLU A 582 16.25 -25.23 -22.72
CA GLU A 582 17.47 -25.51 -23.50
C GLU A 582 18.55 -24.42 -23.31
N ALA A 583 18.15 -23.15 -23.24
CA ALA A 583 19.05 -22.03 -22.96
C ALA A 583 19.63 -22.08 -21.53
N ILE A 584 18.79 -22.35 -20.52
CA ILE A 584 19.21 -22.49 -19.12
C ILE A 584 20.18 -23.66 -18.96
N GLU A 585 19.86 -24.83 -19.51
CA GLU A 585 20.74 -26.01 -19.46
C GLU A 585 22.08 -25.73 -20.17
N THR A 586 22.05 -25.01 -21.30
CA THR A 586 23.26 -24.57 -22.02
C THR A 586 24.16 -23.68 -21.16
N ILE A 587 23.60 -22.69 -20.44
CA ILE A 587 24.40 -21.83 -19.56
C ILE A 587 24.88 -22.59 -18.32
N ARG A 588 24.00 -23.38 -17.67
CA ARG A 588 24.36 -24.23 -16.52
C ARG A 588 25.59 -25.12 -16.82
N ALA A 589 25.61 -25.74 -18.00
CA ALA A 589 26.72 -26.58 -18.45
C ALA A 589 28.03 -25.80 -18.68
N ARG A 590 27.97 -24.51 -19.02
CA ARG A 590 29.16 -23.65 -19.19
C ARG A 590 29.69 -23.12 -17.86
N VAL A 591 28.82 -22.69 -16.95
CA VAL A 591 29.21 -22.06 -15.68
C VAL A 591 29.50 -23.05 -14.56
N SER A 592 29.12 -24.33 -14.72
CA SER A 592 29.30 -25.39 -13.71
C SER A 592 28.68 -25.06 -12.34
N ALA A 593 27.57 -24.32 -12.34
CA ALA A 593 26.91 -23.86 -11.12
C ALA A 593 26.38 -25.03 -10.27
N PRO A 594 26.53 -24.98 -8.92
CA PRO A 594 26.04 -26.03 -8.04
C PRO A 594 24.51 -26.13 -8.11
N GLN A 595 24.01 -27.29 -8.52
CA GLN A 595 22.57 -27.53 -8.61
C GLN A 595 22.01 -27.87 -7.22
N ARG A 596 21.17 -26.98 -6.66
CA ARG A 596 20.58 -27.09 -5.32
C ARG A 596 19.06 -26.95 -5.38
N HIS A 597 18.36 -27.97 -4.90
CA HIS A 597 16.92 -27.85 -4.62
C HIS A 597 16.70 -26.89 -3.44
N ARG A 598 15.70 -26.01 -3.58
CA ARG A 598 15.33 -24.99 -2.59
C ARG A 598 13.86 -25.11 -2.23
N SER A 599 13.51 -24.80 -1.00
CA SER A 599 12.13 -24.53 -0.61
C SER A 599 11.68 -23.15 -1.10
N ASP A 600 10.36 -22.95 -1.21
CA ASP A 600 9.76 -21.66 -1.56
C ASP A 600 10.22 -20.52 -0.64
N ALA A 601 10.40 -20.81 0.66
CA ALA A 601 10.89 -19.84 1.64
C ALA A 601 12.37 -19.48 1.42
N GLU A 602 13.22 -20.44 1.02
CA GLU A 602 14.60 -20.15 0.63
C GLU A 602 14.67 -19.35 -0.66
N LEU A 603 13.87 -19.69 -1.68
CA LEU A 603 13.76 -18.91 -2.91
C LEU A 603 13.35 -17.47 -2.63
N LEU A 604 12.31 -17.27 -1.82
CA LEU A 604 11.84 -15.94 -1.44
C LEU A 604 12.93 -15.12 -0.72
N ASN A 605 13.60 -15.71 0.27
CA ASN A 605 14.68 -15.02 0.99
C ASN A 605 15.87 -14.71 0.08
N GLU A 606 16.34 -15.66 -0.74
CA GLU A 606 17.44 -15.46 -1.68
C GLU A 606 17.12 -14.41 -2.76
N LEU A 607 15.84 -14.15 -3.05
CA LEU A 607 15.35 -13.07 -3.92
C LEU A 607 15.22 -11.72 -3.21
N LEU A 608 14.79 -11.68 -1.96
CA LEU A 608 14.45 -10.43 -1.24
C LEU A 608 15.56 -9.90 -0.33
N ASP A 609 16.43 -10.74 0.23
CA ASP A 609 17.54 -10.29 1.09
C ASP A 609 18.50 -9.31 0.35
N PRO A 610 18.85 -9.52 -0.94
CA PRO A 610 19.64 -8.55 -1.70
C PRO A 610 18.95 -7.19 -1.88
N VAL A 611 17.61 -7.18 -1.94
CA VAL A 611 16.78 -5.98 -2.07
C VAL A 611 16.86 -5.14 -0.80
N VAL A 612 16.79 -5.77 0.38
CA VAL A 612 16.97 -5.11 1.69
C VAL A 612 18.39 -4.52 1.81
N ASN A 613 19.41 -5.29 1.42
CA ASN A 613 20.81 -4.86 1.49
C ASN A 613 21.11 -3.65 0.59
N GLU A 614 20.61 -3.62 -0.65
CA GLU A 614 20.78 -2.46 -1.54
C GLU A 614 19.94 -1.26 -1.08
N SER A 615 18.75 -1.50 -0.53
CA SER A 615 17.94 -0.44 0.09
C SER A 615 18.67 0.22 1.27
N ALA A 616 19.36 -0.56 2.11
CA ALA A 616 20.19 -0.02 3.18
C ALA A 616 21.39 0.79 2.66
N ARG A 617 21.99 0.41 1.53
CA ARG A 617 23.07 1.18 0.87
C ARG A 617 22.58 2.53 0.37
N LEU A 618 21.40 2.60 -0.24
CA LEU A 618 20.81 3.88 -0.69
C LEU A 618 20.61 4.90 0.43
N LEU A 619 20.36 4.44 1.66
CA LEU A 619 20.28 5.30 2.84
C LEU A 619 21.66 5.75 3.31
N ASP A 620 22.66 4.85 3.33
CA ASP A 620 24.04 5.17 3.74
C ASP A 620 24.74 6.15 2.78
N GLU A 621 24.42 6.04 1.49
CA GLU A 621 24.86 6.94 0.41
C GLU A 621 24.06 8.25 0.34
N GLY A 622 22.93 8.37 1.05
CA GLY A 622 22.06 9.55 1.03
C GLY A 622 21.27 9.73 -0.28
N ILE A 623 21.16 8.69 -1.11
CA ILE A 623 20.33 8.70 -2.33
C ILE A 623 18.84 8.72 -1.97
N ALA A 624 18.45 7.93 -0.96
CA ALA A 624 17.11 7.98 -0.38
C ALA A 624 17.14 8.75 0.94
N LEU A 625 16.16 9.64 1.14
CA LEU A 625 16.06 10.45 2.36
C LEU A 625 15.66 9.62 3.60
N ARG A 626 14.85 8.57 3.42
CA ARG A 626 14.32 7.71 4.50
C ARG A 626 14.02 6.30 4.01
N ALA A 627 14.01 5.34 4.93
CA ALA A 627 13.55 3.97 4.66
C ALA A 627 12.11 3.91 4.12
N SER A 628 11.21 4.75 4.67
CA SER A 628 9.83 4.92 4.18
C SER A 628 9.72 5.33 2.72
N ASP A 629 10.71 6.10 2.24
CA ASP A 629 10.67 6.69 0.92
C ASP A 629 11.09 5.64 -0.13
N ILE A 630 12.00 4.74 0.25
CA ILE A 630 12.31 3.50 -0.50
C ILE A 630 11.09 2.59 -0.54
N ASP A 631 10.47 2.30 0.61
CA ASP A 631 9.29 1.43 0.66
C ASP A 631 8.15 1.92 -0.24
N MET A 632 7.87 3.24 -0.23
CA MET A 632 6.90 3.83 -1.14
C MET A 632 7.29 3.75 -2.62
N ALA A 633 8.58 3.87 -2.95
CA ALA A 633 9.05 3.69 -4.32
C ALA A 633 8.78 2.26 -4.82
N LEU A 634 9.13 1.23 -4.04
CA LEU A 634 8.91 -0.16 -4.48
C LEU A 634 7.42 -0.55 -4.47
N VAL A 635 6.61 -0.03 -3.56
CA VAL A 635 5.14 -0.18 -3.59
C VAL A 635 4.55 0.48 -4.84
N ALA A 636 4.87 1.75 -5.10
CA ALA A 636 4.23 2.54 -6.16
C ALA A 636 4.79 2.29 -7.58
N GLY A 637 6.02 1.80 -7.67
CA GLY A 637 6.75 1.54 -8.92
C GLY A 637 6.76 0.08 -9.36
N TYR A 638 6.96 -0.86 -8.41
CA TYR A 638 7.11 -2.28 -8.69
C TYR A 638 6.01 -3.18 -8.11
N GLY A 639 5.02 -2.59 -7.41
CA GLY A 639 3.92 -3.33 -6.83
C GLY A 639 4.34 -4.25 -5.69
N TRP A 640 5.28 -3.81 -4.84
CA TRP A 640 5.53 -4.49 -3.57
C TRP A 640 4.21 -4.65 -2.79
N PRO A 641 3.90 -5.82 -2.22
CA PRO A 641 2.61 -6.05 -1.58
C PRO A 641 2.43 -5.14 -0.36
N VAL A 642 1.40 -4.29 -0.35
CA VAL A 642 1.17 -3.31 0.73
C VAL A 642 0.97 -3.95 2.10
N TYR A 643 0.49 -5.19 2.15
CA TYR A 643 0.38 -6.01 3.36
C TYR A 643 1.72 -6.59 3.86
N HIS A 644 2.80 -6.43 3.09
CA HIS A 644 4.18 -6.66 3.50
C HIS A 644 4.99 -5.35 3.59
N GLY A 645 4.32 -4.19 3.49
CA GLY A 645 4.91 -2.88 3.66
C GLY A 645 5.77 -2.53 2.45
N GLY A 646 7.08 -2.59 2.63
CA GLY A 646 8.11 -2.45 1.62
C GLY A 646 9.36 -3.26 2.01
N PRO A 647 10.44 -3.26 1.22
CA PRO A 647 11.66 -4.02 1.54
C PRO A 647 12.26 -3.67 2.91
N MET A 648 12.23 -2.40 3.34
CA MET A 648 12.79 -2.00 4.63
C MET A 648 11.92 -2.52 5.78
N PHE A 649 10.60 -2.25 5.73
CA PHE A 649 9.64 -2.78 6.70
C PHE A 649 9.67 -4.31 6.81
N TRP A 650 9.78 -5.01 5.67
CA TRP A 650 9.90 -6.47 5.64
C TRP A 650 11.22 -6.94 6.28
N GLY A 651 12.34 -6.27 5.99
CA GLY A 651 13.64 -6.54 6.61
C GLY A 651 13.63 -6.42 8.13
N ASP A 652 12.95 -5.40 8.66
CA ASP A 652 12.74 -5.25 10.10
C ASP A 652 11.84 -6.38 10.66
N THR A 653 10.78 -6.74 9.95
CA THR A 653 9.81 -7.78 10.35
C THR A 653 10.46 -9.18 10.41
N VAL A 654 11.31 -9.54 9.46
CA VAL A 654 12.03 -10.83 9.45
C VAL A 654 13.31 -10.83 10.29
N GLY A 655 13.70 -9.65 10.81
CA GLY A 655 14.90 -9.44 11.62
C GLY A 655 16.17 -9.27 10.80
N LEU A 656 16.74 -8.05 10.83
CA LEU A 656 17.94 -7.67 10.07
C LEU A 656 19.15 -8.60 10.29
N GLN A 657 19.36 -9.12 11.51
CA GLN A 657 20.46 -10.08 11.74
C GLN A 657 20.26 -11.39 10.95
N GLY A 658 19.01 -11.85 10.80
CA GLY A 658 18.72 -13.01 9.96
C GLY A 658 18.98 -12.75 8.48
N VAL A 659 18.74 -11.53 7.99
CA VAL A 659 19.10 -11.09 6.63
C VAL A 659 20.63 -11.07 6.46
N VAL A 660 21.37 -10.52 7.43
CA VAL A 660 22.85 -10.53 7.47
C VAL A 660 23.39 -11.96 7.37
N ASP A 661 22.89 -12.84 8.23
CA ASP A 661 23.41 -14.20 8.36
C ASP A 661 23.13 -15.03 7.09
N ARG A 662 21.96 -14.85 6.45
CA ARG A 662 21.63 -15.48 5.17
C ARG A 662 22.53 -14.97 4.03
N LEU A 663 22.69 -13.65 3.88
CA LEU A 663 23.54 -13.07 2.83
C LEU A 663 24.99 -13.58 2.94
N ASN A 664 25.56 -13.56 4.16
CA ASN A 664 26.90 -14.10 4.42
C ASN A 664 27.00 -15.61 4.09
N ALA A 665 25.96 -16.40 4.39
CA ALA A 665 25.94 -17.84 4.16
C ALA A 665 25.77 -18.22 2.67
N SER A 666 25.17 -17.36 1.85
CA SER A 666 24.97 -17.58 0.41
C SER A 666 26.22 -17.33 -0.44
N GLU A 667 27.40 -17.13 0.16
CA GLU A 667 28.60 -16.54 -0.48
C GLU A 667 28.34 -15.18 -1.18
N ILE A 668 27.20 -14.54 -0.89
CA ILE A 668 26.92 -13.14 -1.21
C ILE A 668 27.67 -12.28 -0.18
N GLY A 669 29.00 -12.32 -0.27
CA GLY A 669 29.84 -11.36 0.43
C GLY A 669 29.41 -9.93 0.08
N PRO A 670 29.74 -8.92 0.92
CA PRO A 670 29.47 -7.53 0.56
C PRO A 670 30.14 -7.24 -0.79
N VAL A 671 29.32 -7.01 -1.83
CA VAL A 671 29.78 -6.94 -3.23
C VAL A 671 30.95 -5.97 -3.36
N THR A 672 32.18 -6.52 -3.45
CA THR A 672 33.39 -5.80 -3.82
C THR A 672 33.41 -5.67 -5.33
N GLY A 673 32.52 -4.82 -5.85
CA GLY A 673 32.46 -4.50 -7.26
C GLY A 673 33.61 -3.57 -7.66
N GLU A 674 34.65 -4.12 -8.29
CA GLU A 674 35.44 -3.31 -9.22
C GLU A 674 34.54 -2.84 -10.37
N PRO A 675 34.49 -1.55 -10.71
CA PRO A 675 33.82 -1.10 -11.92
C PRO A 675 34.68 -1.46 -13.12
N THR A 676 34.16 -2.29 -14.03
CA THR A 676 34.81 -2.64 -15.31
C THR A 676 34.76 -1.48 -16.32
N ARG A 677 35.42 -0.36 -16.00
CA ARG A 677 35.90 0.63 -16.98
C ARG A 677 37.30 1.13 -16.60
N ARG A 678 38.25 0.92 -17.51
CA ARG A 678 39.64 1.42 -17.39
C ARG A 678 39.67 2.94 -17.19
N ALA A 679 40.14 3.39 -16.03
CA ALA A 679 40.79 4.68 -15.85
C ALA A 679 41.95 4.48 -14.85
N ALA A 680 43.17 4.81 -15.25
CA ALA A 680 44.36 4.50 -14.45
C ALA A 680 44.42 5.29 -13.14
N ARG A 681 44.65 4.61 -12.02
CA ARG A 681 45.15 5.19 -10.76
C ARG A 681 46.23 4.27 -10.18
N GLY A 682 47.22 4.88 -9.54
CA GLY A 682 48.45 4.21 -9.11
C GLY A 682 48.32 3.40 -7.81
N PRO A 683 49.33 2.59 -7.48
CA PRO A 683 49.37 1.80 -6.25
C PRO A 683 49.84 2.67 -5.07
N ASP A 684 48.98 2.87 -4.07
CA ASP A 684 49.32 3.03 -2.63
C ASP A 684 48.08 3.52 -1.85
N GLU A 685 47.18 2.60 -1.46
CA GLU A 685 46.23 2.82 -0.35
C GLU A 685 45.70 1.45 0.18
N PRO A 686 45.54 1.27 1.51
CA PRO A 686 45.25 -0.05 2.09
C PRO A 686 43.76 -0.43 2.03
N ALA A 687 43.49 -1.72 1.79
CA ALA A 687 42.14 -2.25 1.62
C ALA A 687 41.29 -2.18 2.91
N VAL A 688 40.14 -1.49 2.84
CA VAL A 688 39.15 -1.41 3.93
C VAL A 688 37.87 -2.16 3.51
N ALA A 689 37.86 -3.48 3.69
CA ALA A 689 36.78 -4.36 3.25
C ALA A 689 36.28 -5.31 4.36
N HIS A 690 35.76 -4.77 5.47
CA HIS A 690 34.93 -5.50 6.44
C HIS A 690 34.03 -4.50 7.19
N GLY A 691 32.70 -4.74 7.25
CA GLY A 691 31.82 -4.06 8.21
C GLY A 691 30.75 -3.08 7.68
N LEU A 692 30.17 -3.26 6.49
CA LEU A 692 29.11 -2.34 6.00
C LEU A 692 27.82 -2.42 6.85
N MET A 693 27.27 -3.61 7.10
CA MET A 693 26.09 -3.74 7.99
C MET A 693 26.39 -3.51 9.48
N LEU A 694 27.66 -3.58 9.91
CA LEU A 694 28.06 -3.13 11.24
C LEU A 694 28.00 -1.59 11.35
N ARG A 695 28.46 -0.87 10.31
CA ARG A 695 28.26 0.60 10.24
C ARG A 695 26.79 0.99 10.13
N CYS A 696 25.94 0.19 9.49
CA CYS A 696 24.48 0.41 9.56
C CYS A 696 23.95 0.22 10.99
N ARG A 697 24.54 -0.60 11.85
CA ARG A 697 24.16 -0.68 13.28
C ARG A 697 24.48 0.61 14.04
N ASP A 698 25.64 1.20 13.74
CA ASP A 698 26.10 2.46 14.35
C ASP A 698 25.43 3.72 13.74
N ARG A 699 24.91 3.63 12.50
CA ARG A 699 24.10 4.68 11.85
C ARG A 699 22.58 4.50 12.02
N MET A 700 22.07 3.30 12.27
CA MET A 700 20.71 3.06 12.81
C MET A 700 20.62 3.44 14.30
N ALA A 701 21.75 3.76 14.95
CA ALA A 701 21.77 4.51 16.20
C ALA A 701 21.53 6.01 16.00
N ILE A 702 21.42 6.51 14.76
CA ILE A 702 20.56 7.68 14.51
C ILE A 702 19.14 7.21 14.82
N ARG A 703 18.58 7.78 15.90
CA ARG A 703 17.22 7.56 16.40
C ARG A 703 16.28 7.05 15.31
N ILE A 704 15.76 5.84 15.53
CA ILE A 704 14.41 5.52 15.13
C ILE A 704 13.50 6.49 15.91
N ASP A 705 13.25 7.67 15.36
CA ASP A 705 12.26 8.61 15.84
C ASP A 705 10.84 8.13 15.48
N LEU A 706 10.52 6.90 15.91
CA LEU A 706 9.18 6.51 16.33
C LEU A 706 8.85 7.21 17.66
N HIS A 707 9.06 8.54 17.73
CA HIS A 707 8.60 9.39 18.83
C HIS A 707 8.47 10.89 18.53
N ASP A 708 8.87 11.38 17.34
CA ASP A 708 8.58 12.76 16.92
C ASP A 708 7.10 12.90 16.49
N GLY A 709 6.26 12.98 17.52
CA GLY A 709 4.80 13.10 17.46
C GLY A 709 4.13 12.96 18.83
N LEU A 710 4.77 12.24 19.76
CA LEU A 710 4.23 11.93 21.09
C LEU A 710 5.20 12.29 22.23
N THR A 711 5.55 13.58 22.33
CA THR A 711 5.82 14.33 23.60
C THR A 711 6.37 15.75 23.31
N GLN A 712 5.53 16.61 22.73
CA GLN A 712 5.68 18.06 22.90
C GLN A 712 4.38 18.67 23.43
N GLN A 713 4.15 18.50 24.73
CA GLN A 713 3.37 19.50 25.45
C GLN A 713 4.11 20.83 25.32
N LYS A 714 3.54 21.77 24.56
CA LYS A 714 4.01 23.15 24.53
C LYS A 714 3.91 23.73 25.93
N VAL A 715 5.06 23.99 26.55
CA VAL A 715 5.13 25.04 27.58
C VAL A 715 5.32 26.35 26.83
N ASP A 716 4.26 27.14 26.79
CA ASP A 716 4.21 28.43 26.11
C ASP A 716 5.19 29.43 26.76
N PRO A 717 6.10 30.09 26.01
CA PRO A 717 7.13 30.95 26.61
C PRO A 717 6.61 32.36 26.90
N PHE A 718 5.60 32.47 27.77
CA PHE A 718 5.29 33.72 28.48
C PHE A 718 5.48 33.52 29.98
N PHE A 719 6.22 34.45 30.60
CA PHE A 719 6.78 34.40 31.95
C PHE A 719 7.92 33.39 32.20
N ARG A 720 9.15 33.91 32.27
CA ARG A 720 9.90 33.98 33.54
C ARG A 720 11.01 35.05 33.50
N PRO A 721 11.35 35.67 34.64
CA PRO A 721 12.44 36.62 34.75
C PRO A 721 13.82 35.94 34.84
N GLU A 722 14.85 36.77 34.89
CA GLU A 722 16.27 36.47 34.67
C GLU A 722 16.92 35.47 35.64
N GLY A 723 18.00 34.83 35.18
CA GLY A 723 19.09 34.36 36.06
C GLY A 723 19.39 32.85 36.06
N VAL A 724 20.64 32.52 35.70
CA VAL A 724 21.33 31.22 35.89
C VAL A 724 20.88 30.03 35.00
N ARG A 725 21.81 29.54 34.16
CA ARG A 725 21.70 28.23 33.47
C ARG A 725 22.49 27.17 34.27
N PRO A 726 21.97 25.95 34.48
CA PRO A 726 22.76 24.86 35.07
C PRO A 726 23.79 24.32 34.08
N ASP A 727 24.89 23.74 34.59
CA ASP A 727 25.97 23.22 33.75
C ASP A 727 25.66 21.84 33.15
N GLN A 728 26.37 21.52 32.07
CA GLN A 728 26.13 20.31 31.28
C GLN A 728 26.42 19.02 32.07
N LYS A 729 27.37 19.05 33.02
CA LYS A 729 27.69 17.93 33.91
C LYS A 729 26.57 17.62 34.90
N THR A 730 25.78 18.62 35.29
CA THR A 730 24.60 18.43 36.14
C THR A 730 23.46 17.74 35.39
N ILE A 731 23.27 18.08 34.11
CA ILE A 731 22.30 17.45 33.21
C ILE A 731 22.69 15.97 32.94
N GLU A 732 23.95 15.72 32.61
CA GLU A 732 24.49 14.36 32.38
C GLU A 732 24.31 13.45 33.60
N ARG A 733 24.51 13.97 34.83
CA ARG A 733 24.32 13.21 36.08
C ARG A 733 22.85 12.87 36.35
N LEU A 734 21.91 13.73 35.97
CA LEU A 734 20.47 13.45 36.10
C LEU A 734 20.02 12.37 35.09
N VAL A 735 20.47 12.45 33.84
CA VAL A 735 20.18 11.46 32.80
C VAL A 735 20.77 10.10 33.15
N ALA A 736 22.04 10.04 33.60
CA ALA A 736 22.67 8.80 34.03
C ALA A 736 21.91 8.10 35.18
N ARG A 737 21.30 8.87 36.09
CA ARG A 737 20.53 8.32 37.22
C ARG A 737 19.17 7.74 36.82
N GLN A 738 18.55 8.21 35.73
CA GLN A 738 17.34 7.62 35.16
C GLN A 738 17.62 6.35 34.34
N ILE A 739 18.74 6.27 33.63
CA ILE A 739 19.09 5.11 32.80
C ILE A 739 19.36 3.86 33.66
N VAL A 740 20.07 4.01 34.79
CA VAL A 740 20.39 2.90 35.72
C VAL A 740 19.14 2.28 36.37
N LEU A 741 18.03 3.03 36.49
CA LEU A 741 16.77 2.52 37.06
C LEU A 741 15.90 1.73 36.05
N ARG A 742 16.21 1.74 34.75
CA ARG A 742 15.45 0.98 33.73
C ARG A 742 16.07 -0.37 33.32
N GLN A 743 17.33 -0.66 33.69
CA GLN A 743 18.05 -1.87 33.26
C GLN A 743 18.12 -3.00 34.30
N ARG A 744 17.22 -3.05 35.29
CA ARG A 744 17.10 -4.20 36.21
C ARG A 744 15.64 -4.64 36.42
N ARG A 745 15.20 -5.65 35.67
CA ARG A 745 14.11 -6.55 36.07
C ARG A 745 14.70 -7.92 36.40
N PRO A 746 14.61 -8.42 37.64
CA PRO A 746 14.85 -9.83 37.94
C PRO A 746 13.61 -10.67 37.62
N LEU A 747 13.83 -11.87 37.09
CA LEU A 747 12.87 -12.97 37.18
C LEU A 747 12.83 -13.44 38.64
N ILE A 748 11.66 -13.34 39.29
CA ILE A 748 11.17 -14.21 40.37
C ILE A 748 9.67 -13.95 40.47
N GLY A 749 8.86 -15.00 40.40
CA GLY A 749 7.45 -14.92 40.77
C GLY A 749 7.25 -15.38 42.20
N ARG A 750 6.48 -14.63 42.99
CA ARG A 750 5.52 -15.17 43.97
C ARG A 750 4.65 -14.07 44.57
N VAL A 751 3.37 -14.42 44.70
CA VAL A 751 2.49 -14.20 45.87
C VAL A 751 2.97 -13.14 46.89
N GLY A 752 2.15 -12.10 47.04
CA GLY A 752 2.28 -11.10 48.10
C GLY A 752 0.91 -10.68 48.63
N LEU A 753 0.24 -11.57 49.37
CA LEU A 753 -0.66 -11.10 50.43
C LEU A 753 0.25 -10.44 51.49
N GLY A 754 -0.02 -9.18 51.80
CA GLY A 754 0.80 -8.43 52.76
C GLY A 754 0.42 -8.75 54.21
N ALA A 755 1.34 -8.43 55.13
CA ALA A 755 1.03 -7.84 56.44
C ALA A 755 2.33 -7.50 57.19
N HIS A 756 2.14 -6.78 58.31
CA HIS A 756 3.11 -6.45 59.37
C HIS A 756 4.06 -5.28 59.11
N ASP A 757 4.21 -4.31 60.03
CA ASP A 757 3.77 -4.30 61.44
C ASP A 757 3.43 -2.89 61.95
N ARG A 758 2.36 -2.76 62.79
CA ARG A 758 2.53 -2.56 64.25
C ARG A 758 1.22 -2.46 65.05
N ASP A 759 1.32 -3.02 66.27
CA ASP A 759 0.64 -2.69 67.54
C ASP A 759 -0.86 -3.00 67.74
N GLY A 760 -1.14 -3.98 68.62
CA GLY A 760 -2.46 -4.25 69.22
C GLY A 760 -2.75 -5.75 69.48
N PRO A 761 -2.69 -6.27 70.72
CA PRO A 761 -2.80 -7.71 71.00
C PRO A 761 -4.18 -8.20 71.49
N VAL A 762 -4.31 -9.52 71.67
CA VAL A 762 -5.11 -10.29 72.68
C VAL A 762 -6.26 -11.21 72.16
N ILE A 763 -6.05 -12.54 72.37
CA ILE A 763 -6.99 -13.67 72.65
C ILE A 763 -7.83 -14.35 71.52
N ALA A 764 -7.30 -15.50 71.08
CA ALA A 764 -7.81 -16.90 71.20
C ALA A 764 -9.12 -17.45 70.55
N ALA A 765 -8.92 -18.68 70.01
CA ALA A 765 -9.73 -19.91 70.13
C ALA A 765 -10.83 -20.29 69.10
N LEU A 766 -10.57 -21.43 68.41
CA LEU A 766 -11.42 -22.63 68.16
C LEU A 766 -12.87 -22.42 67.63
N SER A 767 -13.36 -23.05 66.55
CA SER A 767 -13.51 -24.51 66.34
C SER A 767 -14.19 -24.86 64.99
N GLN A 768 -14.09 -26.13 64.55
CA GLN A 768 -15.07 -27.03 63.86
C GLN A 768 -16.24 -26.43 63.01
N GLY A 769 -16.73 -27.03 61.90
CA GLY A 769 -16.49 -28.33 61.24
C GLY A 769 -17.71 -28.75 60.36
N TYR A 770 -17.64 -29.90 59.65
CA TYR A 770 -18.70 -30.52 58.80
C TYR A 770 -19.16 -29.73 57.56
N GLY A 771 -19.70 -30.33 56.48
CA GLY A 771 -19.92 -31.72 56.05
C GLY A 771 -20.60 -31.71 54.66
N ASP A 772 -20.07 -32.39 53.63
CA ASP A 772 -20.46 -33.74 53.13
C ASP A 772 -21.75 -33.77 52.27
N GLY A 773 -21.78 -34.57 51.18
CA GLY A 773 -22.97 -34.73 50.31
C GLY A 773 -22.73 -34.93 48.79
N ARG A 774 -22.76 -36.20 48.34
CA ARG A 774 -22.73 -36.69 46.92
C ARG A 774 -24.12 -36.55 46.23
N ALA A 775 -24.39 -36.81 44.94
CA ALA A 775 -23.69 -37.28 43.72
C ALA A 775 -24.54 -36.86 42.47
N GLY A 776 -23.97 -36.56 41.30
CA GLY A 776 -23.90 -37.49 40.13
C GLY A 776 -24.86 -37.07 39.00
N MET A 777 -24.65 -37.34 37.70
CA MET A 777 -23.54 -38.02 36.98
C MET A 777 -23.62 -37.72 35.46
N ALA A 778 -22.55 -38.02 34.70
CA ALA A 778 -22.37 -37.97 33.23
C ALA A 778 -22.21 -36.54 32.60
N ALA A 779 -21.03 -36.11 32.13
CA ALA A 779 -20.10 -36.61 31.08
C ALA A 779 -20.38 -35.93 29.70
N ALA A 780 -19.39 -35.51 28.90
CA ALA A 780 -17.93 -35.68 28.98
C ALA A 780 -17.15 -34.58 28.23
N HIS A 781 -15.87 -34.38 28.63
CA HIS A 781 -14.64 -34.13 27.85
C HIS A 781 -14.67 -33.40 26.48
N ASP A 782 -13.68 -32.56 26.10
CA ASP A 782 -12.38 -32.28 26.76
C ASP A 782 -11.78 -30.92 26.39
N GLN A 783 -10.89 -30.44 27.26
CA GLN A 783 -9.96 -29.33 27.01
C GLN A 783 -8.60 -29.87 26.53
N ASN A 784 -7.72 -29.01 25.99
CA ASN A 784 -6.28 -29.22 26.16
C ASN A 784 -5.44 -27.95 25.95
N VAL A 785 -4.55 -27.66 26.93
CA VAL A 785 -3.50 -26.63 26.86
C VAL A 785 -2.23 -27.14 27.55
N ILE A 786 -1.19 -27.37 26.74
CA ILE A 786 0.25 -27.05 26.92
C ILE A 786 0.87 -27.07 28.34
N MET A 787 1.86 -27.94 28.60
CA MET A 787 3.29 -27.61 28.93
C MET A 787 4.13 -28.87 29.28
N VAL A 788 5.29 -29.11 28.64
CA VAL A 788 6.68 -28.63 28.91
C VAL A 788 7.36 -29.21 30.15
N HIS A 789 8.44 -29.97 29.94
CA HIS A 789 9.78 -29.78 30.55
C HIS A 789 10.80 -30.79 29.97
N GLY A 790 12.10 -30.54 30.13
CA GLY A 790 13.17 -31.50 29.82
C GLY A 790 14.40 -31.28 30.68
N LEU A 791 15.39 -32.19 30.66
CA LEU A 791 16.81 -31.96 31.01
C LEU A 791 17.69 -33.24 30.83
N GLN A 792 18.84 -33.05 30.17
CA GLN A 792 20.18 -33.64 30.42
C GLN A 792 20.48 -35.16 30.59
N ARG A 793 21.44 -35.59 29.75
CA ARG A 793 22.74 -36.27 30.04
C ARG A 793 22.88 -37.82 30.02
N LEU A 794 23.74 -38.23 29.07
CA LEU A 794 24.98 -39.05 29.18
C LEU A 794 24.99 -40.58 28.98
N CYS A 795 26.02 -40.98 28.20
CA CYS A 795 26.74 -42.26 28.19
C CYS A 795 26.05 -43.53 27.64
N TRP A 796 26.75 -44.48 27.00
CA TRP A 796 28.04 -44.50 26.26
C TRP A 796 28.14 -45.86 25.52
N ALA A 797 28.98 -45.95 24.47
CA ALA A 797 29.48 -47.22 23.88
C ALA A 797 28.43 -48.19 23.23
N SER A 798 28.78 -49.08 22.29
CA SER A 798 29.97 -49.20 21.42
C SER A 798 29.76 -50.22 20.28
N SER A 799 30.35 -49.95 19.10
CA SER A 799 30.96 -50.96 18.20
C SER A 799 30.04 -52.04 17.56
N LYS A 800 30.38 -52.76 16.48
CA LYS A 800 31.58 -52.81 15.60
C LYS A 800 31.21 -53.46 14.24
N THR A 801 31.79 -52.95 13.15
CA THR A 801 32.26 -53.66 11.93
C THR A 801 31.62 -54.98 11.44
N ALA A 802 31.23 -55.00 10.14
CA ALA A 802 31.73 -55.98 9.15
C ALA A 802 31.48 -55.47 7.70
N ARG A 803 32.20 -56.00 6.69
CA ARG A 803 32.23 -55.52 5.28
C ARG A 803 32.33 -56.71 4.29
N VAL A 804 31.70 -56.57 3.11
CA VAL A 804 32.15 -57.13 1.78
C VAL A 804 32.01 -58.68 1.60
N PRO A 805 31.94 -59.32 0.38
CA PRO A 805 31.89 -58.84 -1.03
C PRO A 805 30.77 -59.38 -1.98
N VAL A 806 30.54 -58.61 -3.06
CA VAL A 806 30.34 -58.91 -4.51
C VAL A 806 30.29 -60.38 -5.04
N THR A 807 29.41 -60.66 -6.04
CA THR A 807 29.69 -61.49 -7.26
C THR A 807 28.66 -61.28 -8.40
N LYS A 808 28.94 -61.78 -9.63
CA LYS A 808 28.24 -61.51 -10.92
C LYS A 808 27.59 -62.76 -11.57
N SER A 809 26.50 -62.57 -12.34
CA SER A 809 26.12 -63.28 -13.60
C SER A 809 25.12 -62.39 -14.38
N ARG A 810 25.13 -62.18 -15.72
CA ARG A 810 24.98 -63.05 -16.92
C ARG A 810 23.71 -63.93 -16.89
N ALA A 811 22.85 -64.03 -17.90
CA ALA A 811 22.68 -63.33 -19.20
C ALA A 811 21.25 -63.61 -19.77
N GLY A 812 20.76 -62.89 -20.79
CA GLY A 812 19.46 -63.18 -21.43
C GLY A 812 19.15 -62.34 -22.69
N SER A 813 18.92 -63.00 -23.84
CA SER A 813 19.07 -62.43 -25.19
C SER A 813 17.77 -62.08 -25.95
N THR A 814 17.76 -60.89 -26.59
CA THR A 814 17.21 -60.53 -27.95
C THR A 814 15.82 -60.97 -28.46
N ARG A 815 15.06 -60.02 -29.05
CA ARG A 815 14.67 -60.05 -30.49
C ARG A 815 14.17 -58.71 -31.09
N TRP A 816 14.21 -58.60 -32.43
CA TRP A 816 13.88 -57.42 -33.29
C TRP A 816 12.49 -57.57 -34.00
N ARG A 817 11.98 -56.77 -35.00
CA ARG A 817 12.52 -55.69 -35.90
C ARG A 817 11.41 -54.90 -36.67
N ARG A 818 11.48 -53.54 -36.71
CA ARG A 818 10.95 -52.62 -37.79
C ARG A 818 9.40 -52.53 -37.97
N ALA A 819 8.77 -51.58 -38.70
CA ALA A 819 9.20 -50.59 -39.73
C ALA A 819 8.33 -49.27 -39.65
N ARG A 820 8.87 -48.03 -39.79
CA ARG A 820 9.07 -47.13 -40.97
C ARG A 820 7.86 -46.59 -41.78
N PHE A 821 7.59 -45.29 -41.61
CA PHE A 821 7.36 -44.20 -42.61
C PHE A 821 6.73 -44.44 -44.00
N ARG A 822 5.77 -43.55 -44.39
CA ARG A 822 5.85 -42.71 -45.62
C ARG A 822 4.88 -41.51 -45.63
N ASN A 823 5.00 -40.66 -46.67
CA ASN A 823 4.62 -39.23 -46.72
C ASN A 823 3.91 -38.88 -48.06
N SER A 824 2.85 -38.03 -48.05
CA SER A 824 2.26 -37.25 -49.18
C SER A 824 0.94 -36.56 -48.74
N GLY A 825 0.39 -35.50 -49.36
CA GLY A 825 0.90 -34.62 -50.43
C GLY A 825 -0.17 -34.03 -51.37
N SER A 826 -0.83 -32.91 -50.99
CA SER A 826 -1.44 -31.89 -51.89
C SER A 826 -2.75 -32.26 -52.68
N PRO A 827 -3.40 -31.36 -53.48
CA PRO A 827 -4.09 -30.11 -53.07
C PRO A 827 -5.42 -29.76 -53.86
N ILE A 828 -5.96 -28.53 -53.69
CA ILE A 828 -6.91 -27.79 -54.60
C ILE A 828 -8.40 -28.27 -54.59
N ARG A 829 -9.43 -27.43 -54.35
CA ARG A 829 -9.99 -26.44 -55.31
C ARG A 829 -11.02 -25.45 -54.69
N ARG A 830 -11.14 -24.25 -55.28
CA ARG A 830 -12.15 -23.21 -54.96
C ARG A 830 -13.56 -23.56 -55.47
N ARG A 831 -14.61 -22.96 -54.87
CA ARG A 831 -15.62 -22.19 -55.64
C ARG A 831 -16.46 -21.24 -54.79
N ASP A 832 -16.74 -20.07 -55.37
CA ASP A 832 -17.65 -19.04 -54.86
C ASP A 832 -19.12 -19.47 -54.97
N SER A 833 -19.96 -18.94 -54.08
CA SER A 833 -21.17 -18.22 -54.53
C SER A 833 -21.70 -17.25 -53.47
N ARG A 834 -22.23 -16.13 -53.95
CA ARG A 834 -22.86 -15.05 -53.17
C ARG A 834 -24.29 -15.45 -52.80
N VAL A 835 -24.83 -14.91 -51.71
CA VAL A 835 -25.97 -13.96 -51.70
C VAL A 835 -26.32 -13.61 -50.24
N SER A 836 -26.75 -12.36 -50.03
CA SER A 836 -27.01 -11.73 -48.74
C SER A 836 -28.55 -11.55 -48.50
N PRO A 837 -29.06 -10.67 -47.62
CA PRO A 837 -29.72 -11.13 -46.39
C PRO A 837 -31.16 -10.60 -46.19
N THR A 838 -31.95 -11.20 -45.28
CA THR A 838 -33.03 -10.46 -44.58
C THR A 838 -33.51 -11.12 -43.29
N ARG A 839 -33.77 -10.27 -42.28
CA ARG A 839 -34.89 -10.19 -41.29
C ARG A 839 -35.84 -11.42 -41.20
N ALA A 840 -36.39 -11.81 -40.04
CA ALA A 840 -36.87 -10.95 -38.95
C ALA A 840 -37.01 -11.63 -37.55
N MET A 841 -37.41 -10.79 -36.59
CA MET A 841 -37.71 -10.98 -35.16
C MET A 841 -38.60 -12.17 -34.72
N ALA A 842 -38.23 -12.70 -33.55
CA ALA A 842 -39.07 -12.96 -32.34
C ALA A 842 -40.18 -14.03 -32.32
N SER A 843 -40.04 -15.02 -31.41
CA SER A 843 -40.80 -15.08 -30.13
C SER A 843 -40.89 -16.49 -29.51
N ARG A 844 -40.74 -16.58 -28.17
CA ARG A 844 -41.31 -17.62 -27.25
C ARG A 844 -40.87 -19.11 -27.40
N LEU A 845 -40.94 -19.99 -26.39
CA LEU A 845 -40.72 -19.90 -24.93
C LEU A 845 -40.63 -21.34 -24.34
N ILE A 846 -39.59 -21.66 -23.54
CA ILE A 846 -39.45 -22.75 -22.53
C ILE A 846 -39.87 -24.21 -22.86
N ARG A 847 -38.88 -25.13 -22.82
CA ARG A 847 -38.73 -26.38 -21.99
C ARG A 847 -37.51 -27.17 -22.55
N SER A 848 -36.64 -27.92 -21.85
CA SER A 848 -36.25 -28.17 -20.46
C SER A 848 -35.81 -29.65 -20.35
N ALA A 849 -34.50 -29.94 -20.25
CA ALA A 849 -33.87 -31.12 -19.59
C ALA A 849 -32.33 -31.03 -19.81
N LEU A 850 -31.46 -30.80 -18.81
CA LEU A 850 -30.96 -31.73 -17.76
C LEU A 850 -30.17 -32.92 -18.37
N ILE A 851 -28.87 -33.10 -18.08
CA ILE A 851 -28.29 -33.83 -16.92
C ILE A 851 -26.77 -33.49 -16.85
N THR A 852 -26.29 -32.68 -15.90
CA THR A 852 -25.56 -32.97 -14.62
C THR A 852 -24.13 -33.58 -14.64
N ARG A 853 -23.16 -32.80 -14.09
CA ARG A 853 -22.05 -33.17 -13.15
C ARG A 853 -20.86 -34.03 -13.69
N PRO A 854 -19.72 -34.18 -12.95
CA PRO A 854 -19.40 -33.75 -11.57
C PRO A 854 -18.07 -32.99 -11.34
N TRP A 855 -17.88 -32.51 -10.10
CA TRP A 855 -16.58 -32.15 -9.49
C TRP A 855 -15.87 -33.39 -8.93
N ALA A 856 -14.54 -33.31 -8.70
CA ALA A 856 -13.76 -34.36 -8.05
C ALA A 856 -13.06 -33.86 -6.78
N THR A 857 -13.37 -34.47 -5.64
CA THR A 857 -12.61 -34.38 -4.38
C THR A 857 -11.77 -35.64 -4.21
N TYR A 858 -10.49 -35.50 -3.81
CA TYR A 858 -9.60 -36.62 -3.54
C TYR A 858 -9.66 -37.03 -2.06
N VAL A 859 -9.73 -38.35 -1.81
CA VAL A 859 -9.61 -38.98 -0.48
C VAL A 859 -8.51 -40.04 -0.54
N VAL A 860 -7.74 -40.16 0.55
CA VAL A 860 -6.57 -41.02 0.72
C VAL A 860 -6.94 -42.52 0.74
N PRO A 861 -6.17 -43.42 0.09
CA PRO A 861 -6.39 -44.87 0.17
C PRO A 861 -5.68 -45.51 1.37
N GLY A 862 -6.38 -46.42 2.07
CA GLY A 862 -5.83 -47.20 3.17
C GLY A 862 -5.42 -48.62 2.77
N ARG A 863 -4.11 -48.91 2.88
CA ARG A 863 -3.44 -50.23 3.06
C ARG A 863 -3.87 -51.43 2.17
N ARG A 864 -2.93 -51.86 1.33
CA ARG A 864 -2.05 -52.99 1.70
C ARG A 864 -0.60 -52.64 1.37
#